data_AF-A0A2E6D7H7-F1
#
_entry.id   AF-A0A2E6D7H7-F1
#
_cell.length_a   1.000
_cell.length_b   1.000
_cell.length_c   1.000
_cell.angle_alpha   90.00
_cell.angle_beta   90.00
_cell.angle_gamma   90.00
#
_symmetry.space_group_name_H-M   'P 1'
#
loop_
_entity.id
_entity.type
_entity.pdbx_description
1 polymer ?
#
loop_
_entity_poly.entity_id
_entity_poly.type
_entity_poly.pdbx_seq_one_letter_code
_entity_poly.pdbx_strand_id
1 'polypeptide(L)'
;MELPDELHRAPSLPNSSPRTIPALWPLATRVSAFLSPPYFTDSMRSITHPTSAVLPSGSESCGPKNSHGLRPRRSLVWAPLAGVALWAVASCGGGVTSDSGASGDKFSVESVNVLEGMEWKLNRSIDITFNDEVDFSTVTMNTVNVTDPVGRAATGVFSFPTLPDGTVDKRTVRFQPNCPRLADFSDAGLVPNTSYRLVVLGSDQGGVTVRSARGEELEIGVLVNFSTPNSTDALTLFLDTVPGPPSIRLRGSSGVATDDLDACYVDLGGQSIYFELNLSDQTGRIPVELPLNHYSIPENQVSVVVHFNQPVDATPTNINASYVSIQYFDSLVWTDIQSDMDLFENCTETGAALRMIPRGILPQDSPLRVVVRQGFADLTGDSISSDLTKFAMSDTVQAGDPNPLFPGIGNPEVDEVLETFTIGGTQLGSLEDTVAAFEVPRADWGNGELKASFDFGGTGGPGGDFDWHLPPGVDVILNTVSDTIIGGPGGAPTGTQAVINGVIDIRNMFVPASTRLIVQGPNTCTILATGTVTVLGEISVRGADNPGVGTLNTTNQPEPGAKGNAGGGDGGTGSFLTSQSTPQGGTGQGAFSVPNGGGVGGESSYSKKSKDARRAAGGGGGVFGPDIYYDYNGNNGNTLALVQTLVGLDVERGAGGGADGLGAVSQSIRAQGGSIGPSPFIDLSADNNFYGTILLSTGQLLAGELTQTWAGAGGGGGGDAIQSDTFPGNWTIGGDEKGAGGGGGGGGLKILSIGAITVGSTTAAGSLAAEGGNGGGGENVIFFDRVGGGSGAGAGGHLVVSSADKITIYGSAQDAGIWYNDDNNKLNHWARAITAVGG
;
A
#
# COMPACT_ATOMS: atom_id res chain seq x y z
N MET A 1 -39.51 21.25 -37.86
CA MET A 1 -40.53 21.74 -38.81
C MET A 1 -39.95 23.03 -39.36
N GLU A 2 -39.75 23.08 -40.68
CA GLU A 2 -39.15 24.18 -41.48
C GLU A 2 -37.66 24.55 -41.25
N LEU A 3 -37.00 24.70 -42.41
CA LEU A 3 -35.60 25.05 -42.79
C LEU A 3 -35.70 26.38 -43.61
N PRO A 4 -34.65 27.02 -44.21
CA PRO A 4 -33.33 26.53 -44.70
C PRO A 4 -32.14 27.42 -44.20
N ASP A 5 -30.95 27.60 -44.81
CA ASP A 5 -30.43 27.32 -46.17
C ASP A 5 -28.89 27.15 -46.24
N GLU A 6 -28.35 26.87 -47.43
CA GLU A 6 -26.94 26.54 -47.75
C GLU A 6 -26.03 27.76 -48.09
N LEU A 7 -24.69 27.63 -47.98
CA LEU A 7 -23.79 27.39 -49.16
C LEU A 7 -22.26 27.41 -48.88
N HIS A 8 -21.52 26.79 -49.80
CA HIS A 8 -20.09 26.42 -49.79
C HIS A 8 -19.02 27.55 -49.81
N ARG A 9 -17.81 27.24 -49.29
CA ARG A 9 -16.54 27.28 -50.07
C ARG A 9 -15.31 26.60 -49.42
N ALA A 10 -14.61 25.83 -50.25
CA ALA A 10 -13.17 25.49 -50.21
C ALA A 10 -12.60 25.79 -51.64
N PRO A 11 -11.30 25.67 -52.00
CA PRO A 11 -10.15 25.05 -51.30
C PRO A 11 -8.79 25.82 -51.41
N SER A 12 -7.71 25.28 -50.82
CA SER A 12 -6.40 25.01 -51.50
C SER A 12 -5.29 24.53 -50.55
N LEU A 13 -4.44 23.60 -51.03
CA LEU A 13 -3.16 23.17 -50.43
C LEU A 13 -2.00 23.87 -51.17
N PRO A 14 -0.75 23.86 -50.64
CA PRO A 14 0.18 22.83 -51.12
C PRO A 14 1.21 22.27 -50.11
N ASN A 15 1.57 21.00 -50.35
CA ASN A 15 2.82 20.29 -50.04
C ASN A 15 3.99 21.01 -49.33
N SER A 16 4.57 20.35 -48.33
CA SER A 16 5.80 19.55 -48.56
C SER A 16 6.25 18.70 -47.36
N SER A 17 6.43 17.40 -47.60
CA SER A 17 7.40 16.54 -46.88
C SER A 17 8.66 16.41 -47.76
N PRO A 18 9.84 16.00 -47.24
CA PRO A 18 10.09 14.54 -47.24
C PRO A 18 11.12 13.99 -46.21
N ARG A 19 11.22 12.65 -46.21
CA ARG A 19 12.34 11.76 -45.77
C ARG A 19 12.30 11.15 -44.36
N THR A 20 11.68 9.99 -44.32
CA THR A 20 12.09 8.80 -43.53
C THR A 20 13.44 8.23 -43.99
N ILE A 21 14.24 7.67 -43.06
CA ILE A 21 15.00 6.41 -43.20
C ILE A 21 15.02 5.72 -41.82
N PRO A 22 14.79 4.38 -41.71
CA PRO A 22 14.72 3.65 -40.44
C PRO A 22 16.00 2.86 -40.11
N ALA A 23 16.06 2.27 -38.91
CA ALA A 23 16.96 1.16 -38.58
C ALA A 23 16.27 0.15 -37.62
N LEU A 24 16.50 -1.15 -37.86
CA LEU A 24 16.02 -2.26 -37.03
C LEU A 24 17.14 -2.78 -36.10
N TRP A 25 16.75 -3.30 -34.92
CA TRP A 25 17.09 -4.60 -34.27
C TRP A 25 18.38 -5.38 -34.68
N PRO A 26 18.91 -6.36 -33.90
CA PRO A 26 18.65 -6.76 -32.49
C PRO A 26 19.93 -7.16 -31.67
N LEU A 27 19.70 -7.87 -30.55
CA LEU A 27 20.50 -8.93 -29.87
C LEU A 27 21.03 -8.65 -28.45
N ALA A 28 20.93 -9.71 -27.64
CA ALA A 28 21.30 -9.79 -26.23
C ALA A 28 22.68 -10.43 -26.03
N THR A 29 23.29 -10.21 -24.86
CA THR A 29 24.25 -11.17 -24.28
C THR A 29 24.26 -11.07 -22.75
N ARG A 30 24.17 -12.21 -22.06
CA ARG A 30 24.49 -12.34 -20.62
C ARG A 30 26.01 -12.31 -20.42
N VAL A 31 26.49 -11.64 -19.38
CA VAL A 31 27.66 -12.11 -18.59
C VAL A 31 27.39 -11.81 -17.12
N SER A 32 27.71 -12.76 -16.25
CA SER A 32 27.50 -12.67 -14.81
C SER A 32 28.77 -12.28 -14.04
N ALA A 33 28.56 -11.69 -12.87
CA ALA A 33 29.18 -12.07 -11.58
C ALA A 33 30.23 -11.15 -10.91
N PHE A 34 30.07 -11.15 -9.57
CA PHE A 34 31.05 -11.06 -8.48
C PHE A 34 31.38 -9.73 -7.76
N LEU A 35 31.11 -9.80 -6.44
CA LEU A 35 31.80 -9.25 -5.27
C LEU A 35 31.51 -7.80 -4.78
N SER A 36 30.59 -7.76 -3.81
CA SER A 36 30.78 -7.27 -2.42
C SER A 36 31.06 -5.77 -2.14
N PRO A 37 30.34 -5.15 -1.18
CA PRO A 37 30.54 -3.76 -0.75
C PRO A 37 31.62 -3.61 0.34
N PRO A 38 32.29 -2.45 0.44
CA PRO A 38 33.13 -2.11 1.58
C PRO A 38 32.35 -1.42 2.71
N TYR A 39 32.63 -1.83 3.94
CA TYR A 39 32.16 -1.19 5.19
C TYR A 39 32.85 0.17 5.44
N PHE A 40 32.11 1.09 6.07
CA PHE A 40 32.62 2.13 6.99
C PHE A 40 31.56 2.27 8.10
N THR A 41 31.66 1.52 9.21
CA THR A 41 32.36 1.91 10.46
C THR A 41 31.91 3.26 11.03
N ASP A 42 30.84 3.23 11.83
CA ASP A 42 30.47 4.35 12.71
C ASP A 42 31.36 4.38 13.97
N SER A 43 31.58 5.56 14.52
CA SER A 43 32.58 5.85 15.55
C SER A 43 32.00 6.59 16.74
N MET A 44 31.31 5.87 17.64
CA MET A 44 30.99 6.39 18.98
C MET A 44 31.96 5.89 20.05
N ARG A 45 32.71 6.84 20.63
CA ARG A 45 33.59 6.62 21.78
C ARG A 45 32.77 6.60 23.06
N SER A 46 32.62 5.43 23.67
CA SER A 46 32.20 5.33 25.08
C SER A 46 33.39 5.60 26.01
N ILE A 47 33.25 6.58 26.92
CA ILE A 47 34.19 6.81 28.02
C ILE A 47 33.64 6.10 29.26
N THR A 48 34.40 5.14 29.77
CA THR A 48 34.06 4.35 30.96
C THR A 48 34.68 4.95 32.23
N HIS A 49 34.03 4.71 33.37
CA HIS A 49 34.71 4.60 34.66
C HIS A 49 33.99 3.55 35.55
N PRO A 50 34.69 2.93 36.53
CA PRO A 50 34.61 1.48 36.68
C PRO A 50 34.33 0.98 38.11
N THR A 51 33.89 -0.27 38.23
CA THR A 51 34.06 -1.09 39.44
C THR A 51 34.39 -2.54 39.10
N SER A 52 35.30 -3.12 39.89
CA SER A 52 35.98 -4.40 39.65
C SER A 52 35.22 -5.62 40.19
N ALA A 53 35.40 -6.81 39.58
CA ALA A 53 35.69 -8.06 40.31
C ALA A 53 36.04 -9.28 39.41
N VAL A 54 37.26 -9.82 39.60
CA VAL A 54 37.57 -11.25 39.86
C VAL A 54 37.12 -12.35 38.85
N LEU A 55 38.10 -12.84 38.06
CA LEU A 55 38.25 -14.23 37.55
C LEU A 55 38.80 -15.16 38.70
N PRO A 56 38.96 -16.52 38.61
CA PRO A 56 39.10 -17.35 37.38
C PRO A 56 38.67 -18.86 37.41
N SER A 57 38.90 -19.53 36.25
CA SER A 57 39.52 -20.87 36.04
C SER A 57 38.79 -22.23 36.24
N GLY A 58 39.15 -23.17 35.33
CA GLY A 58 38.95 -24.64 35.39
C GLY A 58 38.28 -25.18 34.11
N SER A 59 38.91 -25.72 33.05
CA SER A 59 39.91 -26.82 32.90
C SER A 59 39.49 -28.11 33.65
N GLU A 60 39.45 -29.33 33.11
CA GLU A 60 40.23 -30.03 32.05
C GLU A 60 39.31 -31.06 31.31
N SER A 61 39.45 -31.44 30.03
CA SER A 61 40.48 -32.22 29.30
C SER A 61 40.42 -33.78 29.38
N CYS A 62 40.29 -34.42 28.20
CA CYS A 62 40.96 -35.66 27.74
C CYS A 62 40.62 -37.09 28.27
N GLY A 63 39.59 -37.72 27.68
CA GLY A 63 39.59 -39.11 27.13
C GLY A 63 40.10 -40.32 27.98
N PRO A 64 40.55 -41.44 27.35
CA PRO A 64 40.04 -42.05 26.11
C PRO A 64 39.92 -43.62 26.13
N LYS A 65 39.22 -44.16 25.11
CA LYS A 65 39.47 -45.47 24.42
C LYS A 65 39.13 -46.83 25.08
N ASN A 66 38.96 -47.80 24.15
CA ASN A 66 38.99 -49.27 24.25
C ASN A 66 37.69 -50.00 24.67
N SER A 67 37.36 -51.20 24.15
CA SER A 67 37.81 -51.95 22.95
C SER A 67 37.09 -53.31 22.85
N HIS A 68 36.91 -53.86 21.64
CA HIS A 68 36.48 -55.26 21.37
C HIS A 68 35.08 -55.64 21.91
N GLY A 69 34.36 -56.67 21.45
CA GLY A 69 34.50 -57.67 20.39
C GLY A 69 33.26 -58.57 20.50
N LEU A 70 32.67 -59.14 19.45
CA LEU A 70 33.03 -60.44 18.88
C LEU A 70 31.94 -60.84 17.86
N ARG A 71 32.32 -61.48 16.76
CA ARG A 71 31.40 -62.35 15.99
C ARG A 71 31.60 -63.81 16.43
N PRO A 72 30.57 -64.65 16.29
CA PRO A 72 30.78 -65.96 15.70
C PRO A 72 29.91 -66.21 14.44
N ARG A 73 30.26 -67.27 13.72
CA ARG A 73 29.64 -67.73 12.45
C ARG A 73 28.87 -69.04 12.67
N ARG A 74 28.16 -69.48 11.60
CA ARG A 74 27.68 -70.84 11.24
C ARG A 74 26.21 -71.12 11.64
N SER A 75 25.42 -71.87 10.86
CA SER A 75 25.55 -72.38 9.47
C SER A 75 24.22 -73.00 8.98
N LEU A 76 24.07 -73.15 7.65
CA LEU A 76 23.18 -74.05 6.87
C LEU A 76 22.14 -74.93 7.62
N VAL A 77 20.92 -75.07 7.06
CA VAL A 77 20.42 -76.34 6.46
C VAL A 77 18.99 -76.19 5.85
N TRP A 78 18.88 -76.58 4.57
CA TRP A 78 17.74 -77.18 3.83
C TRP A 78 16.37 -76.47 3.65
N ALA A 79 15.91 -76.47 2.39
CA ALA A 79 14.49 -76.45 2.01
C ALA A 79 13.89 -77.87 2.08
N PRO A 80 12.55 -78.03 2.06
CA PRO A 80 11.94 -78.42 0.78
C PRO A 80 10.47 -77.97 0.53
N LEU A 81 10.13 -77.89 -0.77
CA LEU A 81 8.86 -78.28 -1.44
C LEU A 81 7.46 -77.79 -0.99
N ALA A 82 6.78 -77.23 -2.00
CA ALA A 82 5.38 -77.45 -2.40
C ALA A 82 4.23 -76.80 -1.60
N GLY A 83 3.53 -75.88 -2.27
CA GLY A 83 2.20 -75.39 -1.92
C GLY A 83 1.50 -74.84 -3.18
N VAL A 84 0.73 -75.69 -3.86
CA VAL A 84 -0.07 -75.29 -5.03
C VAL A 84 -1.38 -74.67 -4.55
N ALA A 85 -1.63 -73.41 -4.87
CA ALA A 85 -2.94 -72.77 -4.66
C ALA A 85 -3.76 -72.84 -5.96
N LEU A 86 -4.90 -73.52 -5.92
CA LEU A 86 -5.79 -73.66 -7.06
C LEU A 86 -6.53 -72.35 -7.35
N TRP A 87 -6.54 -71.92 -8.61
CA TRP A 87 -7.59 -71.03 -9.12
C TRP A 87 -8.87 -71.84 -9.33
N ALA A 88 -9.81 -71.71 -8.40
CA ALA A 88 -11.12 -72.34 -8.51
C ALA A 88 -12.04 -71.50 -9.43
N VAL A 89 -12.08 -71.85 -10.72
CA VAL A 89 -13.02 -71.26 -11.67
C VAL A 89 -14.40 -71.84 -11.41
N ALA A 90 -15.28 -71.05 -10.76
CA ALA A 90 -16.66 -71.43 -10.45
C ALA A 90 -17.64 -70.40 -11.02
N SER A 91 -17.74 -70.33 -12.36
CA SER A 91 -18.88 -69.71 -13.03
C SER A 91 -19.83 -70.81 -13.51
N CYS A 92 -20.90 -71.03 -12.77
CA CYS A 92 -22.04 -71.81 -13.24
C CYS A 92 -22.87 -70.93 -14.18
N GLY A 93 -22.92 -71.28 -15.46
CA GLY A 93 -23.72 -70.54 -16.44
C GLY A 93 -25.22 -70.61 -16.14
N GLY A 94 -25.80 -69.48 -15.74
CA GLY A 94 -27.23 -69.20 -15.88
C GLY A 94 -27.44 -68.36 -17.13
N GLY A 95 -27.93 -68.97 -18.21
CA GLY A 95 -28.04 -68.28 -19.50
C GLY A 95 -29.15 -67.22 -19.50
N VAL A 96 -28.78 -65.99 -19.86
CA VAL A 96 -29.74 -64.98 -20.31
C VAL A 96 -29.87 -65.13 -21.83
N THR A 97 -31.10 -65.23 -22.33
CA THR A 97 -31.36 -65.48 -23.76
C THR A 97 -31.06 -64.24 -24.61
N SER A 98 -29.95 -64.26 -25.35
CA SER A 98 -29.72 -63.37 -26.49
C SER A 98 -29.94 -64.14 -27.80
N ASP A 99 -30.89 -63.64 -28.60
CA ASP A 99 -31.20 -64.22 -29.91
C ASP A 99 -30.10 -63.86 -30.92
N SER A 100 -29.70 -64.80 -31.78
CA SER A 100 -28.51 -64.63 -32.61
C SER A 100 -28.78 -63.85 -33.90
N GLY A 101 -28.32 -62.60 -33.96
CA GLY A 101 -28.35 -61.76 -35.16
C GLY A 101 -27.03 -61.02 -35.37
N ALA A 102 -26.27 -61.40 -36.39
CA ALA A 102 -24.99 -60.74 -36.69
C ALA A 102 -25.20 -59.35 -37.32
N SER A 103 -24.79 -58.30 -36.61
CA SER A 103 -24.60 -56.93 -37.12
C SER A 103 -23.48 -56.26 -36.34
N GLY A 104 -22.72 -55.36 -36.98
CA GLY A 104 -21.47 -54.80 -36.43
C GLY A 104 -21.59 -54.21 -35.02
N ASP A 105 -20.49 -54.29 -34.28
CA ASP A 105 -20.37 -54.02 -32.84
C ASP A 105 -20.94 -52.66 -32.45
N LYS A 106 -22.14 -52.65 -31.87
CA LYS A 106 -22.74 -51.45 -31.25
C LYS A 106 -22.21 -51.27 -29.84
N PHE A 107 -22.06 -50.02 -29.41
CA PHE A 107 -21.67 -49.70 -28.03
C PHE A 107 -22.63 -50.31 -26.99
N SER A 108 -22.07 -51.13 -26.09
CA SER A 108 -22.80 -51.92 -25.09
C SER A 108 -21.96 -52.14 -23.82
N VAL A 109 -22.64 -52.40 -22.69
CA VAL A 109 -21.96 -52.82 -21.44
C VAL A 109 -21.57 -54.29 -21.56
N GLU A 110 -20.28 -54.59 -21.45
CA GLU A 110 -19.72 -55.94 -21.48
C GLU A 110 -19.84 -56.63 -20.11
N SER A 111 -19.60 -55.90 -19.00
CA SER A 111 -19.76 -56.45 -17.66
C SER A 111 -19.95 -55.37 -16.58
N VAL A 112 -20.49 -55.79 -15.43
CA VAL A 112 -20.55 -55.00 -14.20
C VAL A 112 -20.06 -55.89 -13.04
N ASN A 113 -19.24 -55.36 -12.15
CA ASN A 113 -18.64 -56.14 -11.06
C ASN A 113 -19.63 -56.47 -9.91
N VAL A 114 -20.67 -55.65 -9.73
CA VAL A 114 -21.82 -55.95 -8.85
C VAL A 114 -22.87 -56.73 -9.64
N LEU A 115 -23.42 -57.78 -9.02
CA LEU A 115 -24.37 -58.72 -9.62
C LEU A 115 -25.67 -58.72 -8.83
N GLU A 116 -26.75 -59.16 -9.46
CA GLU A 116 -28.11 -59.13 -8.89
C GLU A 116 -28.20 -59.86 -7.55
N GLY A 117 -28.68 -59.14 -6.52
CA GLY A 117 -28.86 -59.64 -5.17
C GLY A 117 -27.59 -59.79 -4.34
N MET A 118 -26.42 -59.32 -4.81
CA MET A 118 -25.18 -59.40 -4.01
C MET A 118 -25.17 -58.42 -2.83
N GLU A 119 -24.44 -58.80 -1.78
CA GLU A 119 -24.06 -57.89 -0.72
C GLU A 119 -22.79 -57.10 -1.12
N TRP A 120 -22.80 -55.78 -0.95
CA TRP A 120 -21.75 -54.87 -1.42
C TRP A 120 -21.22 -53.97 -0.30
N LYS A 121 -19.93 -54.11 0.01
CA LYS A 121 -19.24 -53.34 1.05
C LYS A 121 -19.16 -51.85 0.70
N LEU A 122 -19.21 -50.98 1.70
CA LEU A 122 -19.57 -49.56 1.52
C LEU A 122 -18.55 -48.75 0.71
N ASN A 123 -17.26 -49.07 0.83
CA ASN A 123 -16.15 -48.43 0.12
C ASN A 123 -15.75 -49.16 -1.17
N ARG A 124 -16.46 -50.22 -1.57
CA ARG A 124 -16.10 -51.05 -2.71
C ARG A 124 -16.53 -50.40 -4.03
N SER A 125 -15.58 -50.12 -4.91
CA SER A 125 -15.84 -49.56 -6.24
C SER A 125 -16.81 -50.40 -7.06
N ILE A 126 -17.71 -49.74 -7.78
CA ILE A 126 -18.58 -50.35 -8.79
C ILE A 126 -17.97 -50.06 -10.15
N ASP A 127 -17.52 -51.12 -10.83
CA ASP A 127 -16.81 -51.04 -12.11
C ASP A 127 -17.74 -51.55 -13.22
N ILE A 128 -17.93 -50.73 -14.25
CA ILE A 128 -18.80 -50.96 -15.42
C ILE A 128 -17.93 -50.94 -16.67
N THR A 129 -17.69 -52.10 -17.27
CA THR A 129 -16.84 -52.24 -18.47
C THR A 129 -17.70 -52.29 -19.73
N PHE A 130 -17.34 -51.48 -20.73
CA PHE A 130 -18.01 -51.33 -22.02
C PHE A 130 -17.20 -51.97 -23.15
N ASN A 131 -17.83 -52.32 -24.27
CA ASN A 131 -17.17 -52.98 -25.40
C ASN A 131 -16.26 -52.06 -26.27
N ASP A 132 -16.34 -50.73 -26.12
CA ASP A 132 -15.43 -49.73 -26.74
C ASP A 132 -15.04 -48.65 -25.70
N GLU A 133 -14.09 -47.77 -26.02
CA GLU A 133 -13.71 -46.64 -25.15
C GLU A 133 -14.88 -45.69 -24.90
N VAL A 134 -15.00 -45.17 -23.67
CA VAL A 134 -16.10 -44.30 -23.21
C VAL A 134 -15.75 -42.81 -23.38
N ASP A 135 -16.69 -41.99 -23.82
CA ASP A 135 -16.60 -40.53 -23.67
C ASP A 135 -17.00 -40.14 -22.24
N PHE A 136 -15.99 -39.89 -21.40
CA PHE A 136 -16.18 -39.57 -20.00
C PHE A 136 -17.02 -38.30 -19.76
N SER A 137 -17.11 -37.38 -20.73
CA SER A 137 -17.95 -36.19 -20.61
C SER A 137 -19.46 -36.51 -20.56
N THR A 138 -19.84 -37.73 -20.98
CA THR A 138 -21.20 -38.25 -20.91
C THR A 138 -21.52 -39.03 -19.63
N VAL A 139 -20.51 -39.29 -18.78
CA VAL A 139 -20.68 -39.99 -17.50
C VAL A 139 -21.13 -38.99 -16.44
N THR A 140 -22.38 -39.10 -16.01
CA THR A 140 -23.00 -38.25 -14.99
C THR A 140 -23.98 -39.06 -14.15
N MET A 141 -24.44 -38.54 -13.01
CA MET A 141 -25.51 -39.16 -12.20
C MET A 141 -26.85 -39.33 -12.94
N ASN A 142 -27.01 -38.70 -14.11
CA ASN A 142 -28.18 -38.91 -14.98
C ASN A 142 -28.00 -40.09 -15.94
N THR A 143 -26.77 -40.53 -16.24
CA THR A 143 -26.48 -41.61 -17.20
C THR A 143 -26.05 -42.90 -16.53
N VAL A 144 -25.36 -42.80 -15.40
CA VAL A 144 -25.05 -43.89 -14.47
C VAL A 144 -25.54 -43.46 -13.09
N ASN A 145 -26.52 -44.18 -12.53
CA ASN A 145 -27.18 -43.79 -11.29
C ASN A 145 -27.23 -44.97 -10.31
N VAL A 146 -26.85 -44.74 -9.06
CA VAL A 146 -26.95 -45.72 -7.97
C VAL A 146 -27.94 -45.16 -6.95
N THR A 147 -29.13 -45.77 -6.82
CA THR A 147 -30.25 -45.22 -6.02
C THR A 147 -30.68 -46.13 -4.88
N ASP A 148 -31.03 -45.54 -3.74
CA ASP A 148 -31.75 -46.21 -2.64
C ASP A 148 -33.25 -46.44 -3.01
N PRO A 149 -34.05 -47.15 -2.19
CA PRO A 149 -35.45 -47.45 -2.51
C PRO A 149 -36.37 -46.22 -2.43
N VAL A 150 -35.88 -45.10 -1.88
CA VAL A 150 -36.56 -43.82 -1.75
C VAL A 150 -36.18 -42.88 -2.92
N GLY A 151 -35.28 -43.32 -3.81
CA GLY A 151 -34.83 -42.58 -4.98
C GLY A 151 -33.67 -41.62 -4.72
N ARG A 152 -33.00 -41.70 -3.56
CA ARG A 152 -31.79 -40.91 -3.27
C ARG A 152 -30.60 -41.52 -3.99
N ALA A 153 -29.82 -40.70 -4.70
CA ALA A 153 -28.57 -41.13 -5.29
C ALA A 153 -27.50 -41.35 -4.20
N ALA A 154 -26.71 -42.42 -4.34
CA ALA A 154 -25.48 -42.64 -3.61
C ALA A 154 -24.46 -41.53 -3.91
N THR A 155 -23.64 -41.14 -2.94
CA THR A 155 -22.58 -40.14 -3.16
C THR A 155 -21.24 -40.82 -3.48
N GLY A 156 -20.48 -40.25 -4.40
CA GLY A 156 -19.23 -40.85 -4.87
C GLY A 156 -18.70 -40.14 -6.10
N VAL A 157 -17.54 -40.58 -6.56
CA VAL A 157 -16.81 -40.00 -7.69
C VAL A 157 -16.75 -41.02 -8.82
N PHE A 158 -17.01 -40.56 -10.05
CA PHE A 158 -16.71 -41.35 -11.24
C PHE A 158 -15.25 -41.13 -11.66
N SER A 159 -14.58 -42.19 -12.10
CA SER A 159 -13.25 -42.14 -12.72
C SER A 159 -13.08 -43.25 -13.76
N PHE A 160 -12.00 -43.17 -14.53
CA PHE A 160 -11.42 -44.35 -15.17
C PHE A 160 -10.41 -44.98 -14.20
N PRO A 161 -10.36 -46.31 -14.04
CA PRO A 161 -9.41 -46.97 -13.17
C PRO A 161 -8.01 -47.03 -13.81
N THR A 162 -6.98 -47.00 -12.97
CA THR A 162 -5.58 -47.15 -13.41
C THR A 162 -5.20 -48.62 -13.45
N LEU A 163 -4.65 -49.08 -14.57
CA LEU A 163 -4.15 -50.43 -14.75
C LEU A 163 -2.77 -50.62 -14.08
N PRO A 164 -2.34 -51.86 -13.78
CA PRO A 164 -1.07 -52.13 -13.09
C PRO A 164 0.21 -51.68 -13.84
N ASP A 165 0.10 -51.30 -15.11
CA ASP A 165 1.18 -50.74 -15.93
C ASP A 165 1.19 -49.19 -15.96
N GLY A 166 0.30 -48.54 -15.21
CA GLY A 166 0.14 -47.09 -15.15
C GLY A 166 -0.70 -46.50 -16.28
N THR A 167 -1.28 -47.33 -17.17
CA THR A 167 -2.21 -46.86 -18.20
C THR A 167 -3.64 -46.77 -17.66
N VAL A 168 -4.49 -45.95 -18.29
CA VAL A 168 -5.87 -45.72 -17.84
C VAL A 168 -6.84 -46.55 -18.68
N ASP A 169 -7.67 -47.39 -18.04
CA ASP A 169 -8.69 -48.17 -18.76
C ASP A 169 -9.92 -47.31 -19.10
N LYS A 170 -9.90 -46.73 -20.30
CA LYS A 170 -11.01 -45.94 -20.84
C LYS A 170 -12.26 -46.73 -21.18
N ARG A 171 -12.23 -48.07 -21.10
CA ARG A 171 -13.40 -48.92 -21.32
C ARG A 171 -14.17 -49.19 -20.03
N THR A 172 -13.60 -48.91 -18.86
CA THR A 172 -14.25 -49.16 -17.56
C THR A 172 -14.56 -47.86 -16.83
N VAL A 173 -15.85 -47.58 -16.60
CA VAL A 173 -16.28 -46.49 -15.71
C VAL A 173 -16.32 -47.06 -14.29
N ARG A 174 -15.50 -46.49 -13.40
CA ARG A 174 -15.53 -46.77 -11.97
C ARG A 174 -16.38 -45.74 -11.26
N PHE A 175 -17.34 -46.18 -10.46
CA PHE A 175 -17.95 -45.38 -9.39
C PHE A 175 -17.29 -45.76 -8.06
N GLN A 176 -16.59 -44.82 -7.45
CA GLN A 176 -16.02 -44.97 -6.12
C GLN A 176 -16.96 -44.30 -5.10
N PRO A 177 -17.63 -45.06 -4.20
CA PRO A 177 -18.42 -44.47 -3.14
C PRO A 177 -17.56 -43.61 -2.21
N ASN A 178 -18.11 -42.47 -1.76
CA ASN A 178 -17.48 -41.65 -0.73
C ASN A 178 -17.41 -42.44 0.59
N CYS A 179 -16.26 -42.39 1.27
CA CYS A 179 -16.16 -42.96 2.61
C CYS A 179 -16.72 -41.99 3.67
N PRO A 180 -17.38 -42.51 4.71
CA PRO A 180 -18.01 -41.69 5.74
C PRO A 180 -16.98 -40.89 6.53
N ARG A 181 -17.40 -39.71 6.99
CA ARG A 181 -16.71 -38.89 7.99
C ARG A 181 -17.45 -38.91 9.34
N LEU A 182 -18.69 -39.38 9.38
CA LEU A 182 -19.47 -39.54 10.61
C LEU A 182 -19.39 -40.97 11.17
N ALA A 183 -19.33 -41.07 12.50
CA ALA A 183 -19.23 -42.33 13.23
C ALA A 183 -20.47 -43.25 13.13
N ASP A 184 -21.60 -42.73 12.63
CA ASP A 184 -22.81 -43.50 12.35
C ASP A 184 -22.94 -43.92 10.88
N PHE A 185 -21.94 -43.58 10.05
CA PHE A 185 -21.89 -43.82 8.61
C PHE A 185 -23.06 -43.23 7.81
N SER A 186 -23.78 -42.26 8.37
CA SER A 186 -24.96 -41.64 7.73
C SER A 186 -24.60 -40.75 6.53
N ASP A 187 -23.34 -40.34 6.42
CA ASP A 187 -22.77 -39.57 5.31
C ASP A 187 -21.97 -40.42 4.30
N ALA A 188 -21.92 -41.75 4.49
CA ALA A 188 -21.30 -42.66 3.54
C ALA A 188 -21.97 -42.60 2.15
N GLY A 189 -21.18 -42.81 1.10
CA GLY A 189 -21.67 -42.92 -0.27
C GLY A 189 -22.70 -44.03 -0.44
N LEU A 190 -22.42 -45.18 0.17
CA LEU A 190 -23.37 -46.28 0.40
C LEU A 190 -23.59 -46.42 1.91
N VAL A 191 -24.84 -46.33 2.35
CA VAL A 191 -25.23 -46.39 3.77
C VAL A 191 -25.46 -47.86 4.18
N PRO A 192 -25.13 -48.29 5.42
CA PRO A 192 -25.41 -49.65 5.92
C PRO A 192 -26.88 -50.11 5.75
N ASN A 193 -27.09 -51.43 5.73
CA ASN A 193 -28.43 -52.07 5.75
C ASN A 193 -29.44 -51.49 4.72
N THR A 194 -28.98 -51.17 3.51
CA THR A 194 -29.77 -50.47 2.48
C THR A 194 -29.70 -51.21 1.16
N SER A 195 -30.86 -51.44 0.53
CA SER A 195 -30.94 -51.98 -0.83
C SER A 195 -30.75 -50.88 -1.85
N TYR A 196 -29.79 -51.04 -2.75
CA TYR A 196 -29.49 -50.10 -3.82
C TYR A 196 -29.80 -50.71 -5.19
N ARG A 197 -30.06 -49.83 -6.16
CA ARG A 197 -30.21 -50.17 -7.56
C ARG A 197 -29.28 -49.31 -8.41
N LEU A 198 -28.32 -49.96 -9.06
CA LEU A 198 -27.54 -49.41 -10.16
C LEU A 198 -28.40 -49.41 -11.43
N VAL A 199 -28.39 -48.29 -12.14
CA VAL A 199 -29.01 -48.11 -13.46
C VAL A 199 -27.99 -47.41 -14.37
N VAL A 200 -27.62 -48.06 -15.47
CA VAL A 200 -26.90 -47.46 -16.59
C VAL A 200 -27.93 -47.24 -17.70
N LEU A 201 -28.23 -45.99 -18.05
CA LEU A 201 -29.27 -45.69 -19.03
C LEU A 201 -28.79 -45.97 -20.46
N GLY A 202 -29.49 -46.88 -21.14
CA GLY A 202 -29.43 -47.07 -22.57
C GLY A 202 -30.52 -46.27 -23.30
N SER A 203 -30.36 -46.17 -24.63
CA SER A 203 -31.27 -45.44 -25.51
C SER A 203 -32.66 -46.06 -25.54
N ASP A 204 -32.76 -47.36 -25.23
CA ASP A 204 -33.98 -48.14 -25.08
C ASP A 204 -34.94 -47.58 -24.01
N GLN A 205 -34.41 -46.89 -22.99
CA GLN A 205 -35.21 -46.31 -21.91
C GLN A 205 -35.54 -44.83 -22.12
N GLY A 206 -34.94 -44.18 -23.13
CA GLY A 206 -35.19 -42.79 -23.51
C GLY A 206 -34.55 -41.78 -22.55
N GLY A 207 -33.49 -41.09 -22.99
CA GLY A 207 -32.81 -40.09 -22.20
C GLY A 207 -31.44 -39.73 -22.76
N VAL A 208 -30.61 -39.09 -21.94
CA VAL A 208 -29.17 -38.99 -22.20
C VAL A 208 -28.53 -40.30 -21.74
N THR A 209 -27.61 -40.85 -22.53
CA THR A 209 -26.93 -42.13 -22.30
C THR A 209 -25.43 -41.92 -22.18
N VAL A 210 -24.72 -42.92 -21.66
CA VAL A 210 -23.26 -42.99 -21.82
C VAL A 210 -22.95 -43.20 -23.31
N ARG A 211 -21.94 -42.51 -23.85
CA ARG A 211 -21.47 -42.67 -25.23
C ARG A 211 -20.08 -43.27 -25.30
N SER A 212 -19.76 -43.90 -26.44
CA SER A 212 -18.38 -44.22 -26.78
C SER A 212 -17.59 -42.95 -27.15
N ALA A 213 -16.26 -43.03 -27.12
CA ALA A 213 -15.36 -41.99 -27.61
C ALA A 213 -15.53 -41.66 -29.11
N ARG A 214 -16.32 -42.46 -29.85
CA ARG A 214 -16.72 -42.25 -31.24
C ARG A 214 -18.11 -41.60 -31.38
N GLY A 215 -18.79 -41.35 -30.27
CA GLY A 215 -20.11 -40.71 -30.19
C GLY A 215 -21.31 -41.66 -30.24
N GLU A 216 -21.07 -42.97 -30.30
CA GLU A 216 -22.13 -44.00 -30.35
C GLU A 216 -22.86 -44.07 -29.00
N GLU A 217 -24.18 -44.23 -29.03
CA GLU A 217 -25.03 -44.29 -27.83
C GLU A 217 -25.08 -45.72 -27.29
N LEU A 218 -25.11 -45.87 -25.96
CA LEU A 218 -25.39 -47.16 -25.34
C LEU A 218 -26.81 -47.60 -25.74
N GLU A 219 -26.95 -48.68 -26.53
CA GLU A 219 -28.26 -49.06 -27.06
C GLU A 219 -29.18 -49.59 -25.96
N ILE A 220 -28.67 -50.52 -25.15
CA ILE A 220 -29.41 -51.28 -24.12
C ILE A 220 -28.85 -50.92 -22.73
N GLY A 221 -29.74 -50.46 -21.83
CA GLY A 221 -29.39 -50.15 -20.45
C GLY A 221 -29.11 -51.37 -19.58
N VAL A 222 -28.46 -51.15 -18.43
CA VAL A 222 -28.21 -52.17 -17.41
C VAL A 222 -28.88 -51.76 -16.10
N LEU A 223 -29.53 -52.71 -15.43
CA LEU A 223 -30.14 -52.55 -14.12
C LEU A 223 -29.67 -53.70 -13.21
N VAL A 224 -29.11 -53.37 -12.06
CA VAL A 224 -28.67 -54.34 -11.04
C VAL A 224 -29.12 -53.87 -9.66
N ASN A 225 -29.83 -54.73 -8.93
CA ASN A 225 -30.17 -54.50 -7.52
C ASN A 225 -29.15 -55.22 -6.62
N PHE A 226 -28.73 -54.58 -5.55
CA PHE A 226 -27.79 -55.10 -4.55
C PHE A 226 -28.15 -54.56 -3.16
N SER A 227 -27.46 -55.00 -2.10
CA SER A 227 -27.65 -54.45 -0.75
C SER A 227 -26.33 -54.25 -0.02
N THR A 228 -26.26 -53.28 0.88
CA THR A 228 -25.13 -53.10 1.79
C THR A 228 -25.26 -54.02 3.02
N PRO A 229 -24.14 -54.43 3.67
CA PRO A 229 -24.21 -55.29 4.84
C PRO A 229 -25.00 -54.68 5.99
N ASN A 230 -25.72 -55.52 6.73
CA ASN A 230 -26.41 -55.13 7.95
C ASN A 230 -25.52 -55.37 9.18
N SER A 231 -24.64 -54.42 9.46
CA SER A 231 -23.71 -54.48 10.60
C SER A 231 -23.38 -53.06 11.10
N THR A 232 -22.76 -52.99 12.28
CA THR A 232 -22.08 -51.79 12.80
C THR A 232 -20.57 -52.00 12.95
N ASP A 233 -20.06 -53.17 12.56
CA ASP A 233 -18.64 -53.53 12.61
C ASP A 233 -17.94 -53.15 11.30
N ALA A 234 -16.83 -52.41 11.41
CA ALA A 234 -16.06 -51.90 10.29
C ALA A 234 -15.49 -53.01 9.38
N LEU A 235 -15.01 -54.11 9.96
CA LEU A 235 -14.51 -55.27 9.21
C LEU A 235 -15.60 -55.93 8.34
N THR A 236 -16.85 -55.86 8.79
CA THR A 236 -18.01 -56.32 8.03
C THR A 236 -18.44 -55.30 6.96
N LEU A 237 -18.47 -54.01 7.29
CA LEU A 237 -18.98 -52.96 6.41
C LEU A 237 -18.02 -52.58 5.27
N PHE A 238 -16.72 -52.53 5.54
CA PHE A 238 -15.70 -52.02 4.62
C PHE A 238 -14.80 -53.13 4.08
N LEU A 239 -14.33 -52.95 2.85
CA LEU A 239 -13.31 -53.78 2.22
C LEU A 239 -11.94 -53.24 2.62
N ASP A 240 -11.17 -54.06 3.34
CA ASP A 240 -9.72 -53.88 3.45
C ASP A 240 -9.14 -54.04 2.04
N THR A 241 -8.42 -53.01 1.60
CA THR A 241 -7.77 -52.95 0.29
C THR A 241 -6.26 -53.21 0.37
N VAL A 242 -5.65 -53.02 1.55
CA VAL A 242 -4.21 -53.16 1.77
C VAL A 242 -3.95 -53.73 3.17
N PRO A 243 -3.74 -55.05 3.30
CA PRO A 243 -3.66 -55.71 4.60
C PRO A 243 -2.63 -55.12 5.56
N GLY A 244 -3.08 -54.80 6.78
CA GLY A 244 -2.27 -54.23 7.85
C GLY A 244 -2.57 -52.74 8.12
N PRO A 245 -1.82 -52.11 9.02
CA PRO A 245 -2.06 -50.71 9.44
C PRO A 245 -1.68 -49.69 8.35
N PRO A 246 -2.23 -48.46 8.40
CA PRO A 246 -1.96 -47.43 7.41
C PRO A 246 -0.49 -47.02 7.41
N SER A 247 0.09 -46.87 6.22
CA SER A 247 1.50 -46.50 6.04
C SER A 247 1.66 -45.26 5.17
N ILE A 248 2.76 -44.53 5.42
CA ILE A 248 3.02 -43.21 4.84
C ILE A 248 3.54 -43.33 3.40
N ARG A 249 2.96 -42.57 2.47
CA ARG A 249 3.44 -42.45 1.09
C ARG A 249 4.58 -41.43 0.99
N LEU A 250 5.81 -41.87 1.26
CA LEU A 250 7.03 -41.06 1.17
C LEU A 250 7.77 -41.33 -0.16
N ARG A 251 8.07 -40.29 -0.95
CA ARG A 251 8.75 -40.46 -2.26
C ARG A 251 10.11 -41.13 -2.12
N GLY A 252 10.37 -42.11 -3.00
CA GLY A 252 11.58 -42.92 -2.98
C GLY A 252 11.62 -43.99 -1.88
N SER A 253 10.56 -44.13 -1.08
CA SER A 253 10.41 -45.17 -0.06
C SER A 253 9.32 -46.18 -0.44
N SER A 254 9.44 -47.43 0.03
CA SER A 254 8.39 -48.46 -0.07
C SER A 254 7.77 -48.70 -1.47
N GLY A 255 8.48 -48.37 -2.55
CA GLY A 255 7.99 -48.48 -3.94
C GLY A 255 7.24 -47.26 -4.48
N VAL A 256 7.09 -46.18 -3.69
CA VAL A 256 6.56 -44.88 -4.11
C VAL A 256 7.57 -44.20 -5.02
N ALA A 257 7.12 -43.77 -6.21
CA ALA A 257 7.99 -43.12 -7.20
C ALA A 257 8.48 -41.75 -6.73
N THR A 258 9.59 -41.27 -7.29
CA THR A 258 10.19 -39.96 -6.94
C THR A 258 9.42 -38.76 -7.50
N ASP A 259 8.46 -39.01 -8.38
CA ASP A 259 7.57 -38.06 -9.05
C ASP A 259 6.08 -38.29 -8.70
N ASP A 260 5.78 -39.21 -7.77
CA ASP A 260 4.41 -39.55 -7.35
C ASP A 260 3.70 -38.34 -6.71
N LEU A 261 2.60 -37.89 -7.32
CA LEU A 261 1.82 -36.74 -6.85
C LEU A 261 0.95 -37.05 -5.62
N ASP A 262 0.66 -38.33 -5.36
CA ASP A 262 -0.11 -38.82 -4.21
C ASP A 262 0.83 -39.21 -3.06
N ALA A 263 1.88 -38.43 -2.85
CA ALA A 263 2.85 -38.59 -1.77
C ALA A 263 2.77 -37.41 -0.80
N CYS A 264 3.26 -37.58 0.43
CA CYS A 264 3.23 -36.53 1.44
C CYS A 264 3.98 -35.25 0.99
N TYR A 265 3.45 -34.09 1.35
CA TYR A 265 4.02 -32.78 1.03
C TYR A 265 3.73 -31.73 2.11
N VAL A 266 4.44 -30.61 2.05
CA VAL A 266 4.05 -29.36 2.69
C VAL A 266 3.60 -28.38 1.60
N ASP A 267 2.52 -27.66 1.84
CA ASP A 267 2.07 -26.52 1.04
C ASP A 267 2.58 -25.25 1.70
N LEU A 268 3.37 -24.47 0.97
CA LEU A 268 3.86 -23.15 1.35
C LEU A 268 3.36 -22.11 0.34
N GLY A 269 2.45 -21.23 0.75
CA GLY A 269 1.91 -20.18 -0.12
C GLY A 269 1.24 -20.68 -1.42
N GLY A 270 0.72 -21.91 -1.44
CA GLY A 270 0.15 -22.54 -2.65
C GLY A 270 1.14 -23.34 -3.49
N GLN A 271 2.36 -23.61 -2.99
CA GLN A 271 3.33 -24.50 -3.62
C GLN A 271 3.52 -25.79 -2.82
N SER A 272 3.19 -26.94 -3.45
CA SER A 272 3.40 -28.27 -2.88
C SER A 272 4.87 -28.72 -2.99
N ILE A 273 5.50 -28.96 -1.84
CA ILE A 273 6.88 -29.42 -1.69
C ILE A 273 6.85 -30.82 -1.07
N TYR A 274 7.16 -31.82 -1.88
CA TYR A 274 7.02 -33.22 -1.50
C TYR A 274 8.14 -33.71 -0.57
N PHE A 275 7.80 -34.67 0.29
CA PHE A 275 8.76 -35.29 1.20
C PHE A 275 9.57 -36.35 0.47
N GLU A 276 10.88 -36.35 0.68
CA GLU A 276 11.81 -37.25 0.01
C GLU A 276 12.58 -38.11 1.01
N LEU A 277 12.81 -39.39 0.67
CA LEU A 277 13.65 -40.27 1.46
C LEU A 277 15.13 -39.87 1.36
N ASN A 278 15.70 -39.37 2.45
CA ASN A 278 17.13 -39.20 2.58
C ASN A 278 17.81 -40.57 2.74
N LEU A 279 18.49 -41.02 1.68
CA LEU A 279 19.16 -42.31 1.64
C LEU A 279 20.30 -42.46 2.67
N SER A 280 20.85 -41.35 3.20
CA SER A 280 22.01 -41.38 4.10
C SER A 280 21.66 -41.75 5.54
N ASP A 281 20.50 -41.29 6.05
CA ASP A 281 20.01 -41.58 7.40
C ASP A 281 18.73 -42.45 7.42
N GLN A 282 18.19 -42.76 6.24
CA GLN A 282 16.96 -43.54 6.03
C GLN A 282 15.73 -42.88 6.66
N THR A 283 15.63 -41.55 6.52
CA THR A 283 14.48 -40.78 7.02
C THR A 283 13.91 -39.85 5.95
N GLY A 284 12.61 -39.60 6.01
CA GLY A 284 11.96 -38.61 5.14
C GLY A 284 12.25 -37.19 5.60
N ARG A 285 12.61 -36.32 4.65
CA ARG A 285 12.85 -34.89 4.85
C ARG A 285 11.83 -34.08 4.06
N ILE A 286 11.47 -32.92 4.61
CA ILE A 286 10.99 -31.81 3.80
C ILE A 286 12.25 -31.15 3.20
N PRO A 287 12.35 -30.95 1.88
CA PRO A 287 13.59 -30.49 1.25
C PRO A 287 13.83 -28.97 1.37
N VAL A 288 13.08 -28.26 2.22
CA VAL A 288 13.26 -26.84 2.56
C VAL A 288 13.00 -26.60 4.05
N GLU A 289 13.67 -25.59 4.60
CA GLU A 289 13.30 -24.98 5.89
C GLU A 289 11.90 -24.35 5.79
N LEU A 290 11.17 -24.32 6.91
CA LEU A 290 9.80 -23.81 6.96
C LEU A 290 9.76 -22.35 7.46
N PRO A 291 8.97 -21.46 6.83
CA PRO A 291 8.73 -20.10 7.32
C PRO A 291 7.92 -20.13 8.63
N LEU A 292 7.88 -19.00 9.35
CA LEU A 292 7.32 -18.94 10.71
C LEU A 292 5.77 -18.99 10.79
N ASN A 293 5.05 -19.32 9.71
CA ASN A 293 3.57 -19.38 9.69
C ASN A 293 2.86 -18.06 10.03
N HIS A 294 3.32 -16.96 9.43
CA HIS A 294 2.70 -15.64 9.55
C HIS A 294 1.30 -15.61 8.92
N TYR A 295 0.30 -15.14 9.66
CA TYR A 295 -1.08 -14.98 9.18
C TYR A 295 -1.21 -13.82 8.19
N SER A 296 -0.45 -12.73 8.39
CA SER A 296 -0.47 -11.54 7.53
C SER A 296 0.20 -11.74 6.17
N ILE A 297 1.03 -12.78 6.00
CA ILE A 297 1.83 -13.05 4.79
C ILE A 297 1.46 -14.45 4.25
N PRO A 298 0.60 -14.55 3.22
CA PRO A 298 0.16 -15.83 2.66
C PRO A 298 1.30 -16.77 2.24
N GLU A 299 2.40 -16.21 1.73
CA GLU A 299 3.59 -16.96 1.29
C GLU A 299 4.38 -17.59 2.45
N ASN A 300 4.15 -17.14 3.68
CA ASN A 300 4.74 -17.69 4.90
C ASN A 300 3.81 -18.72 5.59
N GLN A 301 2.57 -18.92 5.12
CA GLN A 301 1.63 -19.87 5.71
C GLN A 301 2.02 -21.31 5.39
N VAL A 302 1.95 -22.19 6.39
CA VAL A 302 2.39 -23.58 6.32
C VAL A 302 1.18 -24.51 6.41
N SER A 303 1.09 -25.51 5.53
CA SER A 303 0.08 -26.58 5.62
C SER A 303 0.71 -27.93 5.29
N VAL A 304 0.72 -28.87 6.25
CA VAL A 304 1.34 -30.19 6.08
C VAL A 304 0.31 -31.21 5.63
N VAL A 305 0.58 -31.97 4.57
CA VAL A 305 -0.30 -33.01 4.04
C VAL A 305 0.35 -34.39 4.11
N VAL A 306 -0.31 -35.30 4.81
CA VAL A 306 0.12 -36.69 5.00
C VAL A 306 -0.77 -37.61 4.17
N HIS A 307 -0.20 -38.21 3.12
CA HIS A 307 -0.83 -39.27 2.34
C HIS A 307 -0.57 -40.65 2.96
N PHE A 308 -1.64 -41.40 3.17
CA PHE A 308 -1.64 -42.80 3.58
C PHE A 308 -1.92 -43.70 2.38
N ASN A 309 -1.31 -44.88 2.34
CA ASN A 309 -1.45 -45.84 1.24
C ASN A 309 -2.77 -46.61 1.19
N GLN A 310 -3.72 -46.27 2.08
CA GLN A 310 -5.04 -46.88 2.18
C GLN A 310 -6.02 -45.96 2.92
N PRO A 311 -7.34 -46.26 2.90
CA PRO A 311 -8.35 -45.51 3.65
C PRO A 311 -8.09 -45.50 5.15
N VAL A 312 -8.48 -44.41 5.82
CA VAL A 312 -8.37 -44.26 7.29
C VAL A 312 -9.74 -44.09 7.94
N ASP A 313 -9.84 -44.46 9.22
CA ASP A 313 -11.00 -44.08 10.04
C ASP A 313 -11.05 -42.54 10.13
N ALA A 314 -12.12 -41.96 9.59
CA ALA A 314 -12.33 -40.52 9.51
C ALA A 314 -12.95 -39.92 10.78
N THR A 315 -13.29 -40.73 11.78
CA THR A 315 -13.91 -40.24 13.01
C THR A 315 -12.99 -39.28 13.77
N PRO A 316 -13.53 -38.29 14.51
CA PRO A 316 -12.73 -37.41 15.37
C PRO A 316 -11.93 -38.16 16.44
N THR A 317 -12.28 -39.40 16.75
CA THR A 317 -11.53 -40.28 17.65
C THR A 317 -10.21 -40.78 17.06
N ASN A 318 -10.08 -40.87 15.73
CA ASN A 318 -8.84 -41.21 15.02
C ASN A 318 -8.13 -39.96 14.46
N ILE A 319 -8.90 -39.05 13.85
CA ILE A 319 -8.40 -37.78 13.29
C ILE A 319 -8.32 -36.71 14.39
N ASN A 320 -7.27 -36.74 15.20
CA ASN A 320 -6.99 -35.70 16.21
C ASN A 320 -5.50 -35.60 16.61
N ALA A 321 -5.16 -34.51 17.31
CA ALA A 321 -3.81 -34.16 17.77
C ALA A 321 -3.11 -35.23 18.63
N SER A 322 -3.86 -36.15 19.24
CA SER A 322 -3.29 -37.27 20.01
C SER A 322 -2.64 -38.31 19.10
N TYR A 323 -3.16 -38.51 17.89
CA TYR A 323 -2.66 -39.52 16.95
C TYR A 323 -1.83 -38.95 15.81
N VAL A 324 -2.11 -37.73 15.33
CA VAL A 324 -1.31 -37.08 14.30
C VAL A 324 -0.93 -35.69 14.79
N SER A 325 0.32 -35.26 14.62
CA SER A 325 0.75 -33.94 15.10
C SER A 325 1.98 -33.43 14.38
N ILE A 326 2.10 -32.11 14.28
CA ILE A 326 3.37 -31.42 14.03
C ILE A 326 4.02 -31.20 15.41
N GLN A 327 5.32 -31.46 15.53
CA GLN A 327 6.09 -31.24 16.75
C GLN A 327 7.32 -30.40 16.45
N TYR A 328 7.70 -29.53 17.39
CA TYR A 328 8.99 -28.83 17.40
C TYR A 328 9.89 -29.35 18.52
N PHE A 329 11.20 -29.11 18.39
CA PHE A 329 12.19 -29.48 19.39
C PHE A 329 12.63 -28.25 20.18
N ASP A 330 12.31 -28.24 21.48
CA ASP A 330 12.71 -27.22 22.44
C ASP A 330 13.22 -27.89 23.72
N SER A 331 14.28 -27.34 24.32
CA SER A 331 14.74 -27.71 25.66
C SER A 331 14.95 -29.22 25.86
N LEU A 332 15.43 -29.90 24.81
CA LEU A 332 15.65 -31.36 24.70
C LEU A 332 14.39 -32.24 24.65
N VAL A 333 13.22 -31.65 24.43
CA VAL A 333 11.91 -32.32 24.37
C VAL A 333 11.23 -32.02 23.03
N TRP A 334 10.44 -32.97 22.53
CA TRP A 334 9.55 -32.75 21.39
C TRP A 334 8.17 -32.33 21.91
N THR A 335 7.69 -31.17 21.47
CA THR A 335 6.46 -30.53 21.94
C THR A 335 5.46 -30.40 20.79
N ASP A 336 4.19 -30.72 21.03
CA ASP A 336 3.13 -30.67 20.02
C ASP A 336 2.74 -29.23 19.67
N ILE A 337 2.58 -28.97 18.37
CA ILE A 337 1.97 -27.75 17.83
C ILE A 337 0.49 -28.05 17.60
N GLN A 338 -0.38 -27.31 18.27
CA GLN A 338 -1.82 -27.41 18.04
C GLN A 338 -2.09 -27.11 16.56
N SER A 339 -2.77 -28.04 15.88
CA SER A 339 -3.04 -27.94 14.44
C SER A 339 -4.50 -28.22 14.16
N ASP A 340 -5.09 -27.48 13.23
CA ASP A 340 -6.38 -27.83 12.63
C ASP A 340 -6.19 -28.98 11.63
N MET A 341 -7.16 -29.88 11.56
CA MET A 341 -7.08 -31.10 10.77
C MET A 341 -8.24 -31.20 9.79
N ASP A 342 -7.94 -31.56 8.55
CA ASP A 342 -8.94 -31.81 7.52
C ASP A 342 -8.57 -33.07 6.71
N LEU A 343 -9.45 -34.08 6.76
CA LEU A 343 -9.34 -35.29 5.95
C LEU A 343 -10.07 -35.05 4.62
N PHE A 344 -9.41 -34.32 3.73
CA PHE A 344 -10.00 -33.86 2.48
C PHE A 344 -10.16 -34.99 1.45
N GLU A 345 -9.30 -36.02 1.48
CA GLU A 345 -9.40 -37.24 0.67
C GLU A 345 -9.43 -38.51 1.54
N ASN A 346 -10.34 -39.44 1.23
CA ASN A 346 -10.40 -40.78 1.80
C ASN A 346 -11.05 -41.73 0.80
N CYS A 347 -10.56 -42.98 0.71
CA CYS A 347 -11.01 -43.96 -0.30
C CYS A 347 -10.79 -43.55 -1.75
N THR A 348 -9.63 -42.94 -2.03
CA THR A 348 -9.11 -42.80 -3.39
C THR A 348 -8.48 -44.11 -3.88
N GLU A 349 -8.03 -44.18 -5.14
CA GLU A 349 -7.28 -45.33 -5.66
C GLU A 349 -5.91 -45.51 -4.95
N THR A 350 -5.40 -44.47 -4.29
CA THR A 350 -4.12 -44.45 -3.58
C THR A 350 -4.21 -44.45 -2.05
N GLY A 351 -5.37 -44.14 -1.47
CA GLY A 351 -5.66 -44.24 -0.04
C GLY A 351 -6.43 -43.05 0.54
N ALA A 352 -5.75 -42.24 1.36
CA ALA A 352 -6.32 -41.09 2.07
C ALA A 352 -5.29 -39.98 2.27
N ALA A 353 -5.73 -38.72 2.36
CA ALA A 353 -4.86 -37.56 2.59
C ALA A 353 -5.39 -36.68 3.72
N LEU A 354 -4.56 -36.49 4.75
CA LEU A 354 -4.85 -35.67 5.92
C LEU A 354 -4.02 -34.38 5.90
N ARG A 355 -4.69 -33.24 5.91
CA ARG A 355 -4.08 -31.91 6.05
C ARG A 355 -4.01 -31.50 7.52
N MET A 356 -2.89 -30.88 7.90
CA MET A 356 -2.65 -30.23 9.18
C MET A 356 -2.21 -28.79 8.97
N ILE A 357 -2.94 -27.85 9.58
CA ILE A 357 -2.62 -26.42 9.54
C ILE A 357 -2.21 -26.01 10.97
N PRO A 358 -0.94 -25.67 11.24
CA PRO A 358 -0.49 -25.25 12.57
C PRO A 358 -1.19 -23.96 13.01
N ARG A 359 -1.55 -23.90 14.29
CA ARG A 359 -2.08 -22.70 14.95
C ARG A 359 -0.95 -21.95 15.67
N GLY A 360 -0.93 -20.65 15.46
CA GLY A 360 0.13 -19.77 15.95
C GLY A 360 1.33 -19.70 15.02
N ILE A 361 2.24 -18.80 15.37
CA ILE A 361 3.57 -18.68 14.76
C ILE A 361 4.40 -19.92 15.12
N LEU A 362 5.12 -20.47 14.15
CA LEU A 362 6.04 -21.58 14.38
C LEU A 362 7.29 -21.08 15.13
N PRO A 363 7.85 -21.85 16.09
CA PRO A 363 9.09 -21.47 16.77
C PRO A 363 10.23 -21.30 15.77
N GLN A 364 11.04 -20.24 15.91
CA GLN A 364 12.20 -19.97 15.05
C GLN A 364 13.40 -20.88 15.36
N ASP A 365 14.26 -21.12 14.36
CA ASP A 365 15.51 -21.93 14.46
C ASP A 365 15.32 -23.24 15.25
N SER A 366 14.22 -23.95 14.95
CA SER A 366 13.78 -25.13 15.71
C SER A 366 13.53 -26.32 14.79
N PRO A 367 14.11 -27.50 15.09
CA PRO A 367 13.79 -28.73 14.38
C PRO A 367 12.30 -29.07 14.49
N LEU A 368 11.66 -29.23 13.33
CA LEU A 368 10.28 -29.66 13.18
C LEU A 368 10.19 -31.11 12.70
N ARG A 369 9.14 -31.82 13.13
CA ARG A 369 8.76 -33.11 12.56
C ARG A 369 7.25 -33.31 12.55
N VAL A 370 6.80 -34.20 11.67
CA VAL A 370 5.46 -34.78 11.74
C VAL A 370 5.53 -36.13 12.46
N VAL A 371 4.52 -36.40 13.29
CA VAL A 371 4.37 -37.68 13.99
C VAL A 371 2.98 -38.26 13.73
N VAL A 372 2.93 -39.54 13.38
CA VAL A 372 1.72 -40.38 13.46
C VAL A 372 1.96 -41.42 14.56
N ARG A 373 1.18 -41.39 15.63
CA ARG A 373 1.39 -42.20 16.85
C ARG A 373 0.75 -43.59 16.76
N GLN A 374 1.22 -44.48 17.62
CA GLN A 374 0.59 -45.77 17.86
C GLN A 374 -0.91 -45.61 18.15
N GLY A 375 -1.73 -46.45 17.52
CA GLY A 375 -3.19 -46.46 17.69
C GLY A 375 -3.98 -45.79 16.56
N PHE A 376 -3.34 -44.98 15.71
CA PHE A 376 -3.97 -44.46 14.48
C PHE A 376 -4.32 -45.62 13.54
N ALA A 377 -5.58 -45.67 13.08
CA ALA A 377 -6.16 -46.82 12.39
C ALA A 377 -6.56 -46.56 10.92
N ASP A 378 -6.56 -47.63 10.13
CA ASP A 378 -7.22 -47.66 8.82
C ASP A 378 -8.76 -47.62 8.97
N LEU A 379 -9.50 -47.69 7.87
CA LEU A 379 -10.96 -47.73 7.89
C LEU A 379 -11.56 -49.03 8.46
N THR A 380 -10.79 -50.12 8.53
CA THR A 380 -11.27 -51.43 9.01
C THR A 380 -10.89 -51.77 10.45
N GLY A 381 -9.94 -51.05 11.06
CA GLY A 381 -9.58 -51.12 12.47
C GLY A 381 -8.14 -51.58 12.77
N ASP A 382 -7.33 -51.87 11.74
CA ASP A 382 -5.91 -52.17 11.85
C ASP A 382 -5.12 -50.90 12.18
N SER A 383 -4.46 -50.91 13.34
CA SER A 383 -3.83 -49.72 13.92
C SER A 383 -2.30 -49.78 13.93
N ILE A 384 -1.67 -48.63 13.74
CA ILE A 384 -0.22 -48.44 13.78
C ILE A 384 0.30 -48.90 15.15
N SER A 385 1.32 -49.75 15.14
CA SER A 385 1.86 -50.43 16.34
C SER A 385 3.00 -49.67 17.05
N SER A 386 3.52 -48.59 16.46
CA SER A 386 4.56 -47.72 17.04
C SER A 386 4.63 -46.39 16.31
N ASP A 387 5.02 -45.32 17.02
CA ASP A 387 5.07 -43.96 16.47
C ASP A 387 5.98 -43.81 15.24
N LEU A 388 5.39 -43.35 14.14
CA LEU A 388 6.06 -42.96 12.91
C LEU A 388 6.57 -41.52 13.06
N THR A 389 7.85 -41.36 13.33
CA THR A 389 8.52 -40.07 13.66
C THR A 389 9.59 -39.64 12.66
N LYS A 390 9.80 -40.43 11.59
CA LYS A 390 10.97 -40.33 10.70
C LYS A 390 10.64 -40.18 9.21
N PHE A 391 9.45 -39.68 8.88
CA PHE A 391 8.99 -39.53 7.48
C PHE A 391 8.88 -38.08 7.01
N ALA A 392 8.89 -37.11 7.93
CA ALA A 392 8.85 -35.69 7.61
C ALA A 392 9.56 -34.93 8.74
N MET A 393 10.85 -34.64 8.53
CA MET A 393 11.64 -33.75 9.38
C MET A 393 12.10 -32.54 8.56
N SER A 394 12.15 -31.37 9.21
CA SER A 394 12.77 -30.15 8.70
C SER A 394 13.21 -29.27 9.87
N ASP A 395 13.65 -28.05 9.58
CA ASP A 395 13.92 -26.99 10.54
C ASP A 395 13.10 -25.74 10.17
N THR A 396 12.83 -24.85 11.12
CA THR A 396 12.29 -23.52 10.84
C THR A 396 13.39 -22.50 10.61
N VAL A 397 13.10 -21.49 9.80
CA VAL A 397 13.97 -20.32 9.62
C VAL A 397 14.12 -19.49 10.91
N GLN A 398 15.10 -18.59 10.95
CA GLN A 398 15.17 -17.57 12.01
C GLN A 398 14.23 -16.40 11.68
N ALA A 399 13.76 -15.66 12.69
CA ALA A 399 13.14 -14.36 12.43
C ALA A 399 14.19 -13.39 11.87
N GLY A 400 13.76 -12.58 10.89
CA GLY A 400 14.61 -11.71 10.07
C GLY A 400 15.09 -12.35 8.76
N ASP A 401 15.09 -13.67 8.63
CA ASP A 401 15.58 -14.35 7.42
C ASP A 401 14.56 -14.31 6.25
N PRO A 402 15.04 -14.31 5.00
CA PRO A 402 14.18 -14.38 3.82
C PRO A 402 13.42 -15.72 3.76
N ASN A 403 12.22 -15.73 3.20
CA ASN A 403 11.48 -16.95 2.94
C ASN A 403 12.27 -17.86 1.95
N PRO A 404 12.48 -19.15 2.25
CA PRO A 404 13.31 -20.04 1.43
C PRO A 404 12.82 -20.25 -0.02
N LEU A 405 11.50 -20.16 -0.26
CA LEU A 405 10.91 -20.20 -1.60
C LEU A 405 10.70 -18.82 -2.22
N PHE A 406 10.51 -17.79 -1.39
CA PHE A 406 10.17 -16.44 -1.84
C PHE A 406 11.17 -15.41 -1.29
N PRO A 407 12.44 -15.35 -1.78
CA PRO A 407 13.50 -14.57 -1.13
C PRO A 407 13.32 -13.04 -1.10
N GLY A 408 12.31 -12.51 -1.81
CA GLY A 408 11.91 -11.10 -1.72
C GLY A 408 10.91 -10.81 -0.59
N ILE A 409 10.47 -11.83 0.14
CA ILE A 409 9.55 -11.78 1.27
C ILE A 409 10.33 -12.23 2.51
N GLY A 410 10.26 -11.44 3.58
CA GLY A 410 10.93 -11.76 4.85
C GLY A 410 10.05 -12.59 5.79
N ASN A 411 10.67 -13.16 6.81
CA ASN A 411 10.00 -13.61 8.03
C ASN A 411 10.18 -12.52 9.09
N PRO A 412 9.25 -11.56 9.25
CA PRO A 412 9.38 -10.53 10.27
C PRO A 412 9.38 -11.14 11.69
N GLU A 413 9.82 -10.35 12.68
CA GLU A 413 9.77 -10.76 14.10
C GLU A 413 8.35 -10.67 14.69
N VAL A 414 7.43 -10.00 13.99
CA VAL A 414 6.06 -9.73 14.42
C VAL A 414 5.12 -9.90 13.22
N ASP A 415 3.98 -10.56 13.46
CA ASP A 415 2.94 -10.82 12.45
C ASP A 415 1.85 -9.75 12.45
N GLU A 416 1.11 -9.63 13.54
CA GLU A 416 0.07 -8.62 13.75
C GLU A 416 0.07 -8.18 15.23
N VAL A 417 -0.24 -6.89 15.46
CA VAL A 417 -0.56 -6.34 16.78
C VAL A 417 -2.01 -5.89 16.75
N LEU A 418 -2.90 -6.70 17.32
CA LEU A 418 -4.34 -6.42 17.35
C LEU A 418 -4.73 -5.62 18.60
N GLU A 419 -5.13 -4.37 18.40
CA GLU A 419 -5.96 -3.61 19.35
C GLU A 419 -7.39 -3.54 18.80
N THR A 420 -8.38 -3.86 19.63
CA THR A 420 -9.80 -3.85 19.25
C THR A 420 -10.51 -2.58 19.70
N PHE A 421 -9.84 -1.75 20.49
CA PHE A 421 -10.37 -0.55 21.13
C PHE A 421 -11.61 -0.83 21.99
N THR A 422 -11.88 -2.09 22.37
CA THR A 422 -13.06 -2.46 23.17
C THR A 422 -12.97 -1.99 24.62
N ILE A 423 -11.75 -1.70 25.08
CA ILE A 423 -11.40 -1.22 26.41
C ILE A 423 -10.54 0.04 26.29
N GLY A 424 -10.65 0.96 27.25
CA GLY A 424 -9.83 2.18 27.29
C GLY A 424 -8.48 1.96 27.96
N GLY A 425 -7.49 2.83 27.71
CA GLY A 425 -6.09 2.62 28.05
C GLY A 425 -5.69 2.39 29.50
N THR A 426 -6.57 2.70 30.45
CA THR A 426 -6.34 2.39 31.88
C THR A 426 -6.75 0.96 32.25
N GLN A 427 -7.29 0.19 31.30
CA GLN A 427 -7.79 -1.16 31.51
C GLN A 427 -6.76 -2.20 31.03
N LEU A 428 -6.66 -3.30 31.78
CA LEU A 428 -5.71 -4.38 31.50
C LEU A 428 -5.97 -5.01 30.12
N GLY A 429 -4.94 -5.02 29.28
CA GLY A 429 -4.99 -5.58 27.92
C GLY A 429 -5.10 -4.52 26.81
N SER A 430 -5.30 -3.25 27.14
CA SER A 430 -5.21 -2.18 26.14
C SER A 430 -3.75 -1.87 25.79
N LEU A 431 -3.53 -1.46 24.53
CA LEU A 431 -2.24 -1.01 24.02
C LEU A 431 -2.10 0.53 23.99
N GLU A 432 -3.05 1.29 24.57
CA GLU A 432 -2.93 2.74 24.70
C GLU A 432 -1.78 3.10 25.63
N ASP A 433 -0.79 3.85 25.13
CA ASP A 433 0.15 4.54 26.01
C ASP A 433 -0.59 5.67 26.73
N THR A 434 -1.01 5.43 27.98
CA THR A 434 -1.67 6.42 28.85
C THR A 434 -0.72 7.42 29.52
N VAL A 435 0.60 7.29 29.30
CA VAL A 435 1.64 8.12 29.92
C VAL A 435 2.23 9.13 28.93
N ALA A 436 2.19 8.84 27.62
CA ALA A 436 2.60 9.76 26.56
C ALA A 436 1.91 11.14 26.68
N ALA A 437 2.71 12.20 26.76
CA ALA A 437 2.22 13.56 26.73
C ALA A 437 2.01 14.01 25.28
N PHE A 438 0.77 14.33 24.92
CA PHE A 438 0.42 14.91 23.63
C PHE A 438 -0.10 16.35 23.84
N GLU A 439 0.30 17.29 22.98
CA GLU A 439 -0.22 18.66 23.02
C GLU A 439 -1.59 18.80 22.36
N VAL A 440 -1.96 17.83 21.52
CA VAL A 440 -3.31 17.67 20.99
C VAL A 440 -4.18 16.80 21.91
N PRO A 441 -5.50 16.98 21.93
CA PRO A 441 -6.40 16.09 22.66
C PRO A 441 -6.17 14.62 22.27
N ARG A 442 -5.97 13.76 23.28
CA ARG A 442 -5.90 12.29 23.11
C ARG A 442 -7.18 11.80 22.45
N ALA A 443 -7.06 11.03 21.38
CA ALA A 443 -8.20 10.33 20.78
C ALA A 443 -9.01 9.57 21.85
N ASP A 444 -10.34 9.58 21.72
CA ASP A 444 -11.20 8.73 22.56
C ASP A 444 -10.91 7.28 22.18
N TRP A 445 -10.34 6.53 23.13
CA TRP A 445 -9.93 5.14 23.00
C TRP A 445 -10.82 4.27 23.90
N GLY A 446 -11.60 3.39 23.30
CA GLY A 446 -12.52 2.52 24.05
C GLY A 446 -13.86 2.30 23.35
N ASN A 447 -14.71 1.45 23.94
CA ASN A 447 -16.07 1.15 23.45
C ASN A 447 -16.16 0.51 22.05
N GLY A 448 -15.04 0.02 21.51
CA GLY A 448 -14.93 -0.58 20.17
C GLY A 448 -14.60 0.43 19.06
N GLU A 449 -14.20 1.64 19.42
CA GLU A 449 -13.82 2.69 18.46
C GLU A 449 -12.54 3.42 18.90
N LEU A 450 -11.81 3.93 17.90
CA LEU A 450 -10.80 4.96 18.05
C LEU A 450 -11.31 6.18 17.27
N LYS A 451 -11.57 7.29 17.96
CA LYS A 451 -12.07 8.53 17.33
C LYS A 451 -11.37 9.77 17.84
N ALA A 452 -11.40 10.85 17.09
CA ALA A 452 -10.94 12.15 17.59
C ALA A 452 -11.80 12.59 18.78
N SER A 453 -11.17 13.01 19.88
CA SER A 453 -11.85 13.56 21.07
C SER A 453 -12.20 15.05 20.91
N PHE A 454 -12.25 15.55 19.67
CA PHE A 454 -12.55 16.93 19.33
C PHE A 454 -13.45 16.95 18.10
N ASP A 455 -14.46 17.82 18.10
CA ASP A 455 -15.40 17.95 17.00
C ASP A 455 -14.74 18.66 15.80
N PHE A 456 -15.03 18.18 14.59
CA PHE A 456 -14.78 18.94 13.38
C PHE A 456 -15.65 20.20 13.38
N GLY A 457 -15.03 21.38 13.37
CA GLY A 457 -15.74 22.65 13.58
C GLY A 457 -16.70 23.10 12.48
N GLY A 458 -16.78 22.38 11.36
CA GLY A 458 -17.73 22.67 10.26
C GLY A 458 -19.03 21.89 10.41
N THR A 459 -20.16 22.55 10.14
CA THR A 459 -21.51 21.97 10.22
C THR A 459 -22.06 21.53 8.86
N GLY A 460 -21.40 21.89 7.76
CA GLY A 460 -21.96 21.73 6.40
C GLY A 460 -22.74 22.97 5.95
N GLY A 461 -22.63 24.07 6.69
CA GLY A 461 -23.35 25.31 6.47
C GLY A 461 -24.85 25.24 6.80
N PRO A 462 -25.64 26.25 6.38
CA PRO A 462 -27.08 26.30 6.63
C PRO A 462 -27.81 25.04 6.13
N GLY A 463 -28.37 24.25 7.04
CA GLY A 463 -29.05 22.98 6.74
C GLY A 463 -28.15 21.74 6.75
N GLY A 464 -26.83 21.89 6.82
CA GLY A 464 -25.85 20.80 6.73
C GLY A 464 -25.57 20.30 5.29
N ASP A 465 -26.25 20.87 4.30
CA ASP A 465 -26.20 20.49 2.88
C ASP A 465 -25.88 21.68 1.94
N PHE A 466 -25.27 22.74 2.48
CA PHE A 466 -24.89 23.92 1.72
C PHE A 466 -23.64 23.67 0.88
N ASP A 467 -23.82 23.43 -0.42
CA ASP A 467 -22.70 23.38 -1.36
C ASP A 467 -22.47 24.77 -1.99
N TRP A 468 -21.21 25.16 -2.11
CA TRP A 468 -20.79 26.40 -2.76
C TRP A 468 -20.06 26.12 -4.06
N HIS A 469 -20.80 26.25 -5.18
CA HIS A 469 -20.24 26.17 -6.52
C HIS A 469 -20.04 27.58 -7.06
N LEU A 470 -18.79 27.97 -7.30
CA LEU A 470 -18.49 29.29 -7.81
C LEU A 470 -18.87 29.40 -9.29
N PRO A 471 -19.38 30.54 -9.76
CA PRO A 471 -19.73 30.74 -11.17
C PRO A 471 -18.48 30.63 -12.08
N PRO A 472 -18.58 29.98 -13.26
CA PRO A 472 -17.48 29.85 -14.21
C PRO A 472 -17.16 31.19 -14.91
N GLY A 473 -15.88 31.48 -15.12
CA GLY A 473 -15.43 32.57 -15.99
C GLY A 473 -15.36 33.96 -15.35
N VAL A 474 -15.33 34.06 -14.02
CA VAL A 474 -15.31 35.33 -13.29
C VAL A 474 -14.34 35.31 -12.11
N ASP A 475 -13.87 36.51 -11.73
CA ASP A 475 -13.26 36.74 -10.43
C ASP A 475 -14.38 36.89 -9.37
N VAL A 476 -14.36 36.05 -8.34
CA VAL A 476 -15.23 36.16 -7.16
C VAL A 476 -14.39 36.79 -6.05
N ILE A 477 -14.77 37.97 -5.58
CA ILE A 477 -14.11 38.64 -4.45
C ILE A 477 -14.85 38.29 -3.17
N LEU A 478 -14.11 37.93 -2.11
CA LEU A 478 -14.65 37.59 -0.80
C LEU A 478 -13.98 38.45 0.29
N ASN A 479 -14.77 39.12 1.12
CA ASN A 479 -14.28 39.93 2.24
C ASN A 479 -14.23 39.13 3.55
N THR A 480 -13.05 39.08 4.18
CA THR A 480 -12.81 38.34 5.44
C THR A 480 -13.31 39.05 6.70
N VAL A 481 -13.80 40.28 6.63
CA VAL A 481 -14.50 40.92 7.77
C VAL A 481 -15.93 40.39 7.85
N SER A 482 -16.69 40.59 6.77
CA SER A 482 -18.08 40.17 6.61
C SER A 482 -18.42 40.13 5.12
N ASP A 483 -18.98 39.02 4.66
CA ASP A 483 -19.53 38.85 3.32
C ASP A 483 -20.72 37.89 3.33
N THR A 484 -21.38 37.67 2.18
CA THR A 484 -22.45 36.68 2.04
C THR A 484 -22.29 35.88 0.75
N ILE A 485 -22.06 34.57 0.90
CA ILE A 485 -22.01 33.64 -0.23
C ILE A 485 -23.40 33.04 -0.49
N ILE A 486 -23.68 32.74 -1.77
CA ILE A 486 -24.94 32.16 -2.24
C ILE A 486 -24.68 30.71 -2.67
N GLY A 487 -25.54 29.79 -2.27
CA GLY A 487 -25.36 28.35 -2.49
C GLY A 487 -26.53 27.54 -1.94
N GLY A 488 -26.32 26.25 -1.75
CA GLY A 488 -27.37 25.31 -1.36
C GLY A 488 -27.13 23.91 -1.92
N PRO A 489 -28.11 23.00 -1.82
CA PRO A 489 -27.93 21.60 -2.23
C PRO A 489 -27.57 21.48 -3.72
N GLY A 490 -26.45 20.84 -4.01
CA GLY A 490 -25.89 20.70 -5.37
C GLY A 490 -25.35 22.01 -5.96
N GLY A 491 -25.14 23.04 -5.15
CA GLY A 491 -24.73 24.38 -5.55
C GLY A 491 -25.86 25.23 -6.14
N ALA A 492 -27.12 24.80 -6.00
CA ALA A 492 -28.28 25.60 -6.39
C ALA A 492 -28.38 26.86 -5.49
N PRO A 493 -28.70 28.05 -6.04
CA PRO A 493 -28.76 29.30 -5.28
C PRO A 493 -30.05 29.42 -4.45
N THR A 494 -30.26 28.50 -3.52
CA THR A 494 -31.49 28.37 -2.71
C THR A 494 -31.33 28.90 -1.28
N GLY A 495 -30.10 29.17 -0.85
CA GLY A 495 -29.77 29.72 0.46
C GLY A 495 -28.58 30.68 0.42
N THR A 496 -28.30 31.28 1.57
CA THR A 496 -27.15 32.16 1.78
C THR A 496 -26.43 31.84 3.09
N GLN A 497 -25.13 32.11 3.12
CA GLN A 497 -24.29 31.96 4.30
C GLN A 497 -23.47 33.24 4.50
N ALA A 498 -23.47 33.74 5.73
CA ALA A 498 -22.58 34.84 6.11
C ALA A 498 -21.17 34.31 6.35
N VAL A 499 -20.18 34.86 5.63
CA VAL A 499 -18.76 34.64 5.89
C VAL A 499 -18.30 35.74 6.84
N ILE A 500 -17.93 35.37 8.06
CA ILE A 500 -17.49 36.32 9.11
C ILE A 500 -16.11 35.89 9.58
N ASN A 501 -15.21 36.86 9.77
CA ASN A 501 -13.80 36.62 10.15
C ASN A 501 -13.07 35.61 9.21
N GLY A 502 -13.46 35.58 7.94
CA GLY A 502 -12.87 34.72 6.90
C GLY A 502 -13.28 33.24 6.98
N VAL A 503 -14.23 32.87 7.84
CA VAL A 503 -14.70 31.48 7.98
C VAL A 503 -15.82 31.17 7.00
N ILE A 504 -15.65 30.08 6.24
CA ILE A 504 -16.58 29.51 5.28
C ILE A 504 -16.92 28.09 5.76
N ASP A 505 -18.17 27.81 6.10
CA ASP A 505 -18.64 26.50 6.60
C ASP A 505 -19.63 25.89 5.62
N ILE A 506 -19.22 24.87 4.89
CA ILE A 506 -19.94 24.33 3.73
C ILE A 506 -19.91 22.80 3.74
N ARG A 507 -20.78 22.17 2.96
CA ARG A 507 -20.68 20.74 2.69
C ARG A 507 -19.67 20.49 1.58
N ASN A 508 -19.93 20.95 0.35
CA ASN A 508 -18.98 20.84 -0.76
C ASN A 508 -18.56 22.20 -1.31
N MET A 509 -17.35 22.27 -1.87
CA MET A 509 -16.84 23.41 -2.62
C MET A 509 -16.47 23.01 -4.05
N PHE A 510 -16.83 23.83 -5.03
CA PHE A 510 -16.36 23.69 -6.41
C PHE A 510 -15.91 25.04 -7.00
N VAL A 511 -14.63 25.14 -7.37
CA VAL A 511 -14.06 26.27 -8.13
C VAL A 511 -13.80 25.82 -9.57
N PRO A 512 -14.54 26.33 -10.58
CA PRO A 512 -14.31 26.00 -11.99
C PRO A 512 -12.93 26.48 -12.50
N ALA A 513 -12.42 25.83 -13.56
CA ALA A 513 -11.10 26.13 -14.12
C ALA A 513 -10.91 27.54 -14.68
N SER A 514 -12.00 28.24 -15.01
CA SER A 514 -11.99 29.62 -15.50
C SER A 514 -12.35 30.64 -14.41
N THR A 515 -12.27 30.26 -13.14
CA THR A 515 -12.73 31.06 -12.00
C THR A 515 -11.61 31.23 -10.98
N ARG A 516 -11.57 32.42 -10.37
CA ARG A 516 -10.65 32.74 -9.28
C ARG A 516 -11.42 33.30 -8.10
N LEU A 517 -11.20 32.73 -6.93
CA LEU A 517 -11.66 33.26 -5.66
C LEU A 517 -10.55 34.16 -5.08
N ILE A 518 -10.77 35.47 -5.06
CA ILE A 518 -9.85 36.46 -4.49
C ILE A 518 -10.34 36.83 -3.09
N VAL A 519 -9.61 36.42 -2.06
CA VAL A 519 -9.99 36.66 -0.66
C VAL A 519 -9.20 37.83 -0.09
N GLN A 520 -9.90 38.82 0.45
CA GLN A 520 -9.35 40.12 0.85
C GLN A 520 -9.73 40.49 2.29
N GLY A 521 -8.94 41.36 2.93
CA GLY A 521 -9.20 41.89 4.27
C GLY A 521 -8.24 41.39 5.37
N PRO A 522 -8.50 41.74 6.64
CA PRO A 522 -7.51 41.64 7.72
C PRO A 522 -7.52 40.30 8.48
N ASN A 523 -8.36 39.33 8.11
CA ASN A 523 -8.44 38.02 8.76
C ASN A 523 -8.03 36.91 7.78
N THR A 524 -7.43 35.82 8.25
CA THR A 524 -7.13 34.64 7.43
C THR A 524 -8.40 33.97 6.90
N CYS A 525 -8.32 33.31 5.75
CA CYS A 525 -9.41 32.50 5.22
C CYS A 525 -9.38 31.07 5.79
N THR A 526 -10.49 30.61 6.35
CA THR A 526 -10.67 29.20 6.77
C THR A 526 -11.88 28.61 6.09
N ILE A 527 -11.69 27.53 5.34
CA ILE A 527 -12.74 26.74 4.69
C ILE A 527 -12.91 25.45 5.49
N LEU A 528 -14.13 25.21 5.97
CA LEU A 528 -14.55 24.00 6.69
C LEU A 528 -15.53 23.26 5.78
N ALA A 529 -15.16 22.06 5.33
CA ALA A 529 -15.98 21.23 4.44
C ALA A 529 -16.36 19.90 5.10
N THR A 530 -17.65 19.64 5.31
CA THR A 530 -18.10 18.30 5.79
C THR A 530 -18.16 17.26 4.67
N GLY A 531 -18.10 17.69 3.42
CA GLY A 531 -18.00 16.87 2.21
C GLY A 531 -16.63 17.04 1.54
N THR A 532 -16.60 17.51 0.29
CA THR A 532 -15.40 17.56 -0.56
C THR A 532 -15.07 18.97 -1.04
N VAL A 533 -13.78 19.23 -1.33
CA VAL A 533 -13.31 20.50 -1.88
C VAL A 533 -12.62 20.24 -3.22
N THR A 534 -13.15 20.79 -4.31
CA THR A 534 -12.56 20.66 -5.66
C THR A 534 -12.22 22.03 -6.22
N VAL A 535 -10.93 22.26 -6.47
CA VAL A 535 -10.39 23.53 -6.98
C VAL A 535 -9.75 23.30 -8.35
N LEU A 536 -10.50 23.53 -9.43
CA LEU A 536 -9.95 23.46 -10.80
C LEU A 536 -9.40 24.81 -11.28
N GLY A 537 -9.81 25.92 -10.65
CA GLY A 537 -9.32 27.28 -10.90
C GLY A 537 -8.34 27.74 -9.81
N GLU A 538 -8.40 29.01 -9.41
CA GLU A 538 -7.52 29.59 -8.37
C GLU A 538 -8.29 29.94 -7.08
N ILE A 539 -7.72 29.66 -5.91
CA ILE A 539 -8.02 30.35 -4.66
C ILE A 539 -6.82 31.21 -4.26
N SER A 540 -7.02 32.51 -4.15
CA SER A 540 -5.96 33.52 -4.00
C SER A 540 -6.15 34.31 -2.70
N VAL A 541 -5.14 34.24 -1.83
CA VAL A 541 -4.95 35.13 -0.67
C VAL A 541 -3.72 36.02 -0.85
N ARG A 542 -3.20 36.15 -2.09
CA ARG A 542 -1.94 36.86 -2.40
C ARG A 542 -1.94 38.32 -1.96
N GLY A 543 -0.80 38.80 -1.49
CA GLY A 543 -0.55 40.22 -1.26
C GLY A 543 -0.55 41.00 -2.57
N ALA A 544 -0.96 42.27 -2.55
CA ALA A 544 -0.96 43.10 -3.75
C ALA A 544 0.46 43.59 -4.10
N ASP A 545 0.78 43.59 -5.40
CA ASP A 545 1.99 44.21 -5.94
C ASP A 545 1.94 45.74 -5.82
N ASN A 546 3.10 46.37 -5.58
CA ASN A 546 3.23 47.81 -5.77
C ASN A 546 3.75 48.11 -7.20
N PRO A 547 3.04 48.92 -8.02
CA PRO A 547 3.47 49.22 -9.39
C PRO A 547 4.71 50.12 -9.46
N GLY A 548 5.13 50.72 -8.35
CA GLY A 548 6.17 51.76 -8.30
C GLY A 548 5.67 53.13 -8.77
N VAL A 549 6.58 54.09 -8.78
CA VAL A 549 6.26 55.49 -9.06
C VAL A 549 6.11 55.73 -10.56
N GLY A 550 4.84 55.89 -10.99
CA GLY A 550 4.47 56.14 -12.38
C GLY A 550 4.44 57.62 -12.79
N THR A 551 4.74 58.54 -11.89
CA THR A 551 4.68 60.00 -12.10
C THR A 551 6.06 60.65 -11.96
N LEU A 552 6.20 61.87 -12.47
CA LEU A 552 7.45 62.65 -12.46
C LEU A 552 7.21 64.04 -11.85
N ASN A 553 8.15 64.52 -11.03
CA ASN A 553 8.09 65.79 -10.30
C ASN A 553 6.83 65.87 -9.42
N THR A 554 6.66 64.87 -8.55
CA THR A 554 5.49 64.79 -7.66
C THR A 554 5.85 64.45 -6.21
N THR A 555 7.01 64.89 -5.71
CA THR A 555 7.48 64.63 -4.33
C THR A 555 6.54 65.11 -3.21
N ASN A 556 5.50 65.87 -3.55
CA ASN A 556 4.42 66.25 -2.64
C ASN A 556 3.27 65.23 -2.55
N GLN A 557 3.31 64.14 -3.33
CA GLN A 557 2.28 63.10 -3.40
C GLN A 557 2.86 61.78 -2.86
N PRO A 558 2.40 61.29 -1.70
CA PRO A 558 2.83 60.01 -1.14
C PRO A 558 2.58 58.85 -2.10
N GLU A 559 3.38 57.80 -1.97
CA GLU A 559 3.29 56.55 -2.72
C GLU A 559 2.89 55.43 -1.75
N PRO A 560 1.58 55.15 -1.58
CA PRO A 560 1.11 54.17 -0.61
C PRO A 560 1.71 52.78 -0.89
N GLY A 561 2.02 52.05 0.17
CA GLY A 561 2.30 50.63 0.04
C GLY A 561 1.07 49.86 -0.44
N ALA A 562 1.32 48.73 -1.09
CA ALA A 562 0.27 47.86 -1.59
C ALA A 562 -0.40 47.08 -0.44
N LYS A 563 -1.64 46.65 -0.67
CA LYS A 563 -2.48 46.03 0.36
C LYS A 563 -2.07 44.59 0.67
N GLY A 564 -2.01 44.27 1.96
CA GLY A 564 -2.04 42.89 2.41
C GLY A 564 -3.46 42.31 2.30
N ASN A 565 -3.57 41.01 2.04
CA ASN A 565 -4.86 40.31 1.89
C ASN A 565 -4.95 39.12 2.85
N ALA A 566 -6.18 38.71 3.17
CA ALA A 566 -6.52 37.66 4.14
C ALA A 566 -5.57 37.57 5.37
N GLY A 567 -5.40 38.69 6.07
CA GLY A 567 -4.52 38.81 7.23
C GLY A 567 -3.09 39.29 6.95
N GLY A 568 -2.67 39.41 5.69
CA GLY A 568 -1.37 39.96 5.33
C GLY A 568 -1.20 41.43 5.72
N GLY A 569 0.04 41.85 6.00
CA GLY A 569 0.36 43.24 6.34
C GLY A 569 0.43 44.17 5.12
N ASP A 570 -0.02 45.41 5.23
CA ASP A 570 0.18 46.43 4.20
C ASP A 570 1.67 46.80 4.03
N GLY A 571 2.09 47.10 2.80
CA GLY A 571 3.41 47.66 2.53
C GLY A 571 3.60 49.07 3.11
N GLY A 572 4.85 49.47 3.31
CA GLY A 572 5.21 50.80 3.81
C GLY A 572 5.08 51.90 2.75
N THR A 573 4.65 53.10 3.13
CA THR A 573 4.45 54.25 2.22
C THR A 573 5.78 54.94 1.86
N GLY A 574 6.07 55.13 0.58
CA GLY A 574 7.16 55.98 0.08
C GLY A 574 6.77 57.46 0.07
N SER A 575 7.74 58.37 0.25
CA SER A 575 7.54 59.83 0.18
C SER A 575 6.31 60.38 0.96
N PHE A 576 6.05 59.88 2.17
CA PHE A 576 4.84 60.20 2.94
C PHE A 576 4.72 61.65 3.44
N LEU A 577 5.77 62.47 3.33
CA LEU A 577 5.74 63.90 3.66
C LEU A 577 5.49 64.73 2.40
N THR A 578 4.56 65.69 2.49
CA THR A 578 4.01 66.39 1.30
C THR A 578 4.57 67.81 1.09
N SER A 579 5.40 68.29 2.02
CA SER A 579 5.96 69.65 2.05
C SER A 579 7.47 69.69 2.31
N GLN A 580 8.11 68.52 2.44
CA GLN A 580 9.54 68.31 2.64
C GLN A 580 9.86 66.86 2.25
N SER A 581 11.11 66.57 1.88
CA SER A 581 11.55 65.21 1.57
C SER A 581 11.45 64.33 2.83
N THR A 582 11.10 63.06 2.66
CA THR A 582 11.15 62.11 3.79
C THR A 582 12.61 61.84 4.18
N PRO A 583 12.91 61.59 5.47
CA PRO A 583 14.21 61.09 5.88
C PRO A 583 14.41 59.61 5.52
N GLN A 584 13.31 58.86 5.44
CA GLN A 584 13.25 57.42 5.25
C GLN A 584 11.85 57.06 4.76
N GLY A 585 11.71 56.02 3.94
CA GLY A 585 10.41 55.43 3.61
C GLY A 585 9.70 54.87 4.86
N GLY A 586 8.39 54.66 4.76
CA GLY A 586 7.61 54.04 5.83
C GLY A 586 7.94 52.55 6.01
N THR A 587 7.88 52.06 7.25
CA THR A 587 7.93 50.63 7.58
C THR A 587 6.62 49.95 7.17
N GLY A 588 6.70 48.72 6.66
CA GLY A 588 5.53 47.87 6.41
C GLY A 588 4.82 47.43 7.70
N GLN A 589 3.58 46.95 7.56
CA GLN A 589 2.87 46.30 8.64
C GLN A 589 3.25 44.81 8.71
N GLY A 590 3.20 44.25 9.91
CA GLY A 590 3.24 42.80 10.10
C GLY A 590 1.91 42.15 9.75
N ALA A 591 1.86 40.83 9.89
CA ALA A 591 0.61 40.07 9.87
C ALA A 591 -0.46 40.71 10.77
N PHE A 592 -1.73 40.57 10.39
CA PHE A 592 -2.90 41.10 11.10
C PHE A 592 -2.83 42.63 11.29
N SER A 593 -2.23 43.33 10.32
CA SER A 593 -2.01 44.79 10.33
C SER A 593 -1.22 45.32 11.53
N VAL A 594 -0.35 44.51 12.14
CA VAL A 594 0.51 44.93 13.27
C VAL A 594 1.40 46.11 12.84
N PRO A 595 1.28 47.31 13.45
CA PRO A 595 2.02 48.49 13.02
C PRO A 595 3.54 48.29 13.14
N ASN A 596 4.29 48.61 12.08
CA ASN A 596 5.75 48.46 11.98
C ASN A 596 6.27 47.01 12.14
N GLY A 597 5.41 46.00 12.00
CA GLY A 597 5.80 44.59 12.03
C GLY A 597 6.30 44.02 10.70
N GLY A 598 6.51 44.86 9.68
CA GLY A 598 7.02 44.47 8.37
C GLY A 598 8.40 45.05 8.06
N GLY A 599 8.80 44.99 6.79
CA GLY A 599 10.10 45.48 6.33
C GLY A 599 10.28 46.97 6.63
N VAL A 600 11.47 47.35 7.08
CA VAL A 600 11.79 48.75 7.41
C VAL A 600 12.00 49.55 6.12
N GLY A 601 11.59 50.82 6.11
CA GLY A 601 11.78 51.68 4.94
C GLY A 601 13.25 51.99 4.64
N GLY A 602 13.56 52.27 3.38
CA GLY A 602 14.88 52.69 2.92
C GLY A 602 15.18 54.15 3.27
N GLU A 603 16.42 54.44 3.64
CA GLU A 603 16.86 55.80 3.95
C GLU A 603 16.93 56.68 2.67
N SER A 604 16.48 57.92 2.78
CA SER A 604 16.62 58.92 1.72
C SER A 604 18.08 59.37 1.58
N SER A 605 18.52 59.68 0.36
CA SER A 605 19.90 60.06 0.05
C SER A 605 19.96 61.49 -0.48
N TYR A 606 20.93 62.28 -0.01
CA TYR A 606 21.15 63.65 -0.50
C TYR A 606 22.56 63.85 -1.07
N SER A 607 22.63 64.48 -2.24
CA SER A 607 23.85 64.99 -2.86
C SER A 607 23.55 65.96 -4.01
N LYS A 608 24.33 67.03 -4.18
CA LYS A 608 24.34 67.78 -5.45
C LYS A 608 25.39 67.31 -6.47
N LYS A 609 26.28 66.37 -6.11
CA LYS A 609 27.39 65.93 -6.99
C LYS A 609 26.88 65.39 -8.33
N SER A 610 25.93 64.45 -8.28
CA SER A 610 25.31 63.79 -9.43
C SER A 610 24.06 63.04 -8.98
N LYS A 611 23.22 62.63 -9.95
CA LYS A 611 22.09 61.72 -9.72
C LYS A 611 22.52 60.41 -9.04
N ASP A 612 23.67 59.86 -9.44
CA ASP A 612 24.15 58.57 -8.96
C ASP A 612 24.63 58.63 -7.49
N ALA A 613 25.15 59.79 -7.07
CA ALA A 613 25.48 60.05 -5.67
C ALA A 613 24.22 60.11 -4.79
N ARG A 614 23.16 60.79 -5.24
CA ARG A 614 21.90 60.94 -4.48
C ARG A 614 20.88 59.80 -4.69
N ARG A 615 21.24 58.69 -5.33
CA ARG A 615 20.36 57.50 -5.41
C ARG A 615 19.95 57.09 -3.99
N ALA A 616 18.66 57.01 -3.74
CA ALA A 616 18.13 56.67 -2.42
C ALA A 616 18.25 55.17 -2.13
N ALA A 617 18.09 54.79 -0.86
CA ALA A 617 18.16 53.41 -0.46
C ALA A 617 16.80 52.70 -0.60
N GLY A 618 16.85 51.38 -0.80
CA GLY A 618 15.68 50.53 -0.92
C GLY A 618 15.06 50.17 0.43
N GLY A 619 13.75 49.89 0.45
CA GLY A 619 13.09 49.27 1.60
C GLY A 619 13.47 47.79 1.79
N GLY A 620 13.42 47.29 3.02
CA GLY A 620 13.66 45.87 3.34
C GLY A 620 12.43 45.00 3.11
N GLY A 621 12.65 43.69 2.90
CA GLY A 621 11.57 42.72 2.73
C GLY A 621 10.76 42.46 4.01
N GLY A 622 9.49 42.08 3.83
CA GLY A 622 8.70 41.45 4.89
C GLY A 622 9.22 40.05 5.21
N VAL A 623 9.05 39.59 6.44
CA VAL A 623 9.46 38.23 6.89
C VAL A 623 8.22 37.39 7.17
N PHE A 624 8.33 36.09 6.93
CA PHE A 624 7.41 35.11 7.48
C PHE A 624 8.14 33.83 7.94
N GLY A 625 8.79 33.12 7.01
CA GLY A 625 9.59 31.94 7.29
C GLY A 625 11.11 32.24 7.40
N PRO A 626 11.92 31.24 7.76
CA PRO A 626 13.38 31.29 7.61
C PRO A 626 13.78 31.28 6.12
N ASP A 627 14.96 31.82 5.82
CA ASP A 627 15.55 31.80 4.47
C ASP A 627 15.85 30.36 4.01
N ILE A 628 15.45 30.01 2.80
CA ILE A 628 15.77 28.70 2.19
C ILE A 628 16.96 28.85 1.24
N TYR A 629 18.10 28.29 1.66
CA TYR A 629 19.31 28.20 0.85
C TYR A 629 19.48 26.81 0.23
N TYR A 630 20.19 26.76 -0.90
CA TYR A 630 20.67 25.53 -1.52
C TYR A 630 22.20 25.54 -1.58
N ASP A 631 22.81 24.42 -1.19
CA ASP A 631 24.24 24.17 -1.26
C ASP A 631 24.65 23.65 -2.66
N TYR A 632 25.18 24.54 -3.49
CA TYR A 632 25.74 24.18 -4.79
C TYR A 632 27.19 23.70 -4.65
N ASN A 633 27.46 22.47 -5.08
CA ASN A 633 28.84 22.00 -5.25
C ASN A 633 29.39 22.49 -6.60
N GLY A 634 29.99 23.68 -6.60
CA GLY A 634 30.55 24.34 -7.79
C GLY A 634 31.77 23.65 -8.41
N ASN A 635 31.56 22.46 -8.99
CA ASN A 635 32.46 21.67 -9.86
C ASN A 635 33.93 21.46 -9.40
N ASN A 636 34.27 21.79 -8.15
CA ASN A 636 35.62 21.64 -7.58
C ASN A 636 35.62 21.10 -6.12
N GLY A 637 34.51 20.53 -5.65
CA GLY A 637 34.50 19.47 -4.65
C GLY A 637 35.02 19.77 -3.24
N ASN A 638 35.19 21.04 -2.84
CA ASN A 638 35.70 21.40 -1.50
C ASN A 638 35.12 22.68 -0.88
N THR A 639 34.14 23.32 -1.54
CA THR A 639 33.36 24.41 -0.93
C THR A 639 31.94 24.33 -1.46
N LEU A 640 30.97 24.04 -0.58
CA LEU A 640 29.55 24.28 -0.88
C LEU A 640 29.35 25.78 -0.97
N ALA A 641 28.83 26.27 -2.09
CA ALA A 641 28.44 27.65 -2.25
C ALA A 641 26.94 27.74 -1.92
N LEU A 642 26.58 28.60 -0.96
CA LEU A 642 25.19 29.01 -0.78
C LEU A 642 24.75 29.75 -2.06
N VAL A 643 23.87 29.14 -2.85
CA VAL A 643 23.43 29.69 -4.14
C VAL A 643 21.96 30.07 -4.07
N GLN A 644 21.73 31.38 -4.13
CA GLN A 644 20.42 32.04 -4.19
C GLN A 644 19.89 32.03 -5.63
N THR A 645 19.62 30.85 -6.19
CA THR A 645 18.94 30.69 -7.50
C THR A 645 17.42 30.77 -7.43
N LEU A 646 16.86 30.76 -6.21
CA LEU A 646 15.42 30.77 -5.93
C LEU A 646 15.02 32.15 -5.38
N VAL A 647 14.79 33.11 -6.27
CA VAL A 647 14.35 34.46 -5.90
C VAL A 647 13.01 34.40 -5.15
N GLY A 648 12.98 34.94 -3.92
CA GLY A 648 11.75 35.07 -3.12
C GLY A 648 11.50 33.95 -2.10
N LEU A 649 12.48 33.07 -1.87
CA LEU A 649 12.48 32.13 -0.74
C LEU A 649 13.41 32.58 0.41
N ASP A 650 13.91 33.81 0.33
CA ASP A 650 14.80 34.45 1.29
C ASP A 650 14.43 35.94 1.45
N VAL A 651 14.78 36.54 2.59
CA VAL A 651 14.45 37.93 2.91
C VAL A 651 15.67 38.85 2.91
N GLU A 652 15.68 39.77 1.94
CA GLU A 652 16.77 40.73 1.81
C GLU A 652 16.52 42.05 2.54
N ARG A 653 17.60 42.64 3.08
CA ARG A 653 17.64 44.07 3.39
C ARG A 653 17.60 44.86 2.10
N GLY A 654 17.01 46.05 2.14
CA GLY A 654 17.03 46.95 1.01
C GLY A 654 18.46 47.29 0.57
N ALA A 655 18.65 47.53 -0.73
CA ALA A 655 19.93 48.01 -1.24
C ALA A 655 20.26 49.40 -0.68
N GLY A 656 21.47 49.59 -0.16
CA GLY A 656 21.92 50.93 0.25
C GLY A 656 22.01 51.91 -0.93
N GLY A 657 21.79 53.19 -0.68
CA GLY A 657 21.82 54.24 -1.69
C GLY A 657 23.22 54.52 -2.27
N GLY A 658 23.30 55.56 -3.10
CA GLY A 658 24.50 55.97 -3.82
C GLY A 658 25.72 56.16 -2.92
N ALA A 659 26.86 55.59 -3.32
CA ALA A 659 28.07 55.54 -2.51
C ALA A 659 28.69 56.92 -2.19
N ASP A 660 28.39 57.92 -3.03
CA ASP A 660 28.92 59.28 -2.96
C ASP A 660 27.98 60.30 -2.28
N GLY A 661 26.76 59.89 -1.93
CA GLY A 661 25.78 60.67 -1.20
C GLY A 661 25.79 60.40 0.30
N LEU A 662 24.98 61.16 1.03
CA LEU A 662 24.79 61.01 2.47
C LEU A 662 23.35 60.61 2.76
N GLY A 663 23.14 59.72 3.73
CA GLY A 663 21.82 59.35 4.19
C GLY A 663 21.18 60.42 5.07
N ALA A 664 19.87 60.65 4.92
CA ALA A 664 19.14 61.70 5.63
C ALA A 664 19.02 61.47 7.16
N VAL A 665 19.05 60.22 7.62
CA VAL A 665 19.00 59.82 9.05
C VAL A 665 20.41 59.70 9.62
N SER A 666 21.33 59.11 8.86
CA SER A 666 22.70 58.76 9.26
C SER A 666 23.71 59.89 9.06
N GLN A 667 23.42 60.83 8.15
CA GLN A 667 24.06 62.14 7.87
C GLN A 667 25.56 62.16 7.55
N SER A 668 26.27 61.05 7.78
CA SER A 668 27.73 60.94 7.78
C SER A 668 28.26 59.75 6.98
N ILE A 669 27.34 58.88 6.51
CA ILE A 669 27.59 57.71 5.68
C ILE A 669 26.56 57.68 4.54
N ARG A 670 26.76 56.80 3.54
CA ARG A 670 25.77 56.55 2.48
C ARG A 670 24.42 56.14 3.07
N ALA A 671 23.33 56.46 2.38
CA ALA A 671 22.00 56.04 2.78
C ALA A 671 21.91 54.51 2.95
N GLN A 672 21.42 54.05 4.10
CA GLN A 672 21.25 52.65 4.45
C GLN A 672 19.92 52.11 3.91
N GLY A 673 19.96 50.91 3.35
CA GLY A 673 18.74 50.21 2.98
C GLY A 673 17.99 49.72 4.22
N GLY A 674 16.68 49.57 4.08
CA GLY A 674 15.81 49.12 5.15
C GLY A 674 16.18 47.73 5.65
N SER A 675 16.16 47.54 6.97
CA SER A 675 16.24 46.22 7.58
C SER A 675 15.04 45.35 7.17
N ILE A 676 15.27 44.03 7.16
CA ILE A 676 14.19 43.03 7.09
C ILE A 676 13.19 43.22 8.24
N GLY A 677 11.95 42.75 8.03
CA GLY A 677 10.95 42.72 9.09
C GLY A 677 11.33 41.80 10.26
N PRO A 678 10.65 41.90 11.41
CA PRO A 678 10.78 40.93 12.49
C PRO A 678 10.22 39.56 12.08
N SER A 679 10.86 38.49 12.56
CA SER A 679 10.31 37.13 12.49
C SER A 679 9.07 36.98 13.39
N PRO A 680 8.06 36.18 13.01
CA PRO A 680 6.98 35.79 13.92
C PRO A 680 7.42 34.73 14.96
N PHE A 681 8.58 34.10 14.74
CA PHE A 681 9.22 33.11 15.62
C PHE A 681 10.11 33.80 16.66
N ILE A 682 10.09 33.33 17.92
CA ILE A 682 10.51 34.10 19.10
C ILE A 682 11.71 33.45 19.82
N ASP A 683 11.80 32.12 19.87
CA ASP A 683 12.77 31.43 20.73
C ASP A 683 14.16 31.23 20.10
N LEU A 684 14.33 31.61 18.83
CA LEU A 684 15.54 31.50 17.99
C LEU A 684 15.93 30.06 17.60
N SER A 685 15.15 29.05 17.95
CA SER A 685 15.34 27.68 17.49
C SER A 685 14.79 27.54 16.05
N ALA A 686 15.58 26.96 15.16
CA ALA A 686 15.10 26.65 13.81
C ALA A 686 14.16 25.44 13.77
N ASP A 687 14.25 24.58 14.79
CA ASP A 687 13.67 23.23 14.78
C ASP A 687 12.14 23.24 14.89
N ASN A 688 11.55 24.30 15.47
CA ASN A 688 10.12 24.48 15.74
C ASN A 688 9.50 25.70 14.99
N ASN A 689 10.15 26.18 13.93
CA ASN A 689 9.68 27.29 13.09
C ASN A 689 8.51 26.92 12.16
N PHE A 690 7.39 26.43 12.70
CA PHE A 690 6.17 26.07 11.95
C PHE A 690 4.87 26.25 12.76
N TYR A 691 3.73 25.94 12.14
CA TYR A 691 2.40 25.86 12.77
C TYR A 691 1.97 24.40 12.94
N GLY A 692 1.44 24.05 14.11
CA GLY A 692 0.95 22.71 14.42
C GLY A 692 2.01 21.81 15.04
N THR A 693 2.04 20.53 14.65
CA THR A 693 2.93 19.52 15.22
C THR A 693 3.52 18.66 14.09
N ILE A 694 4.82 18.39 14.16
CA ILE A 694 5.51 17.48 13.23
C ILE A 694 5.93 16.20 13.96
N LEU A 695 5.87 15.06 13.26
CA LEU A 695 6.53 13.83 13.70
C LEU A 695 7.94 13.80 13.12
N LEU A 696 8.94 13.89 13.98
CA LEU A 696 10.35 13.78 13.60
C LEU A 696 10.69 12.34 13.21
N SER A 697 11.77 12.16 12.44
CA SER A 697 12.29 10.83 12.07
C SER A 697 12.74 9.97 13.26
N THR A 698 12.91 10.58 14.44
CA THR A 698 13.15 9.92 15.73
C THR A 698 11.88 9.34 16.38
N GLY A 699 10.71 9.54 15.78
CA GLY A 699 9.40 9.21 16.39
C GLY A 699 8.92 10.23 17.43
N GLN A 700 9.67 11.30 17.68
CA GLN A 700 9.27 12.36 18.60
C GLN A 700 8.30 13.34 17.91
N LEU A 701 7.25 13.74 18.64
CA LEU A 701 6.40 14.85 18.23
C LEU A 701 7.03 16.16 18.71
N LEU A 702 7.18 17.12 17.79
CA LEU A 702 7.63 18.48 18.09
C LEU A 702 6.51 19.46 17.72
N ALA A 703 6.14 20.32 18.66
CA ALA A 703 5.19 21.40 18.43
C ALA A 703 5.90 22.64 17.85
N GLY A 704 5.24 23.31 16.92
CA GLY A 704 5.72 24.56 16.33
C GLY A 704 5.30 25.77 17.16
N GLU A 705 6.08 26.85 17.10
CA GLU A 705 5.78 28.08 17.88
C GLU A 705 4.44 28.74 17.50
N LEU A 706 3.97 28.57 16.26
CA LEU A 706 2.77 29.25 15.79
C LEU A 706 1.51 28.50 16.25
N THR A 707 0.66 29.21 16.98
CA THR A 707 -0.61 28.68 17.55
C THR A 707 -1.80 28.82 16.61
N GLN A 708 -1.66 29.53 15.48
CA GLN A 708 -2.70 29.75 14.48
C GLN A 708 -2.14 29.82 13.07
N THR A 709 -2.99 29.64 12.06
CA THR A 709 -2.66 29.97 10.67
C THR A 709 -2.22 31.43 10.60
N TRP A 710 -1.13 31.69 9.89
CA TRP A 710 -0.41 32.96 9.94
C TRP A 710 -0.29 33.57 8.55
N ALA A 711 -0.07 34.88 8.48
CA ALA A 711 0.01 35.63 7.24
C ALA A 711 1.37 36.34 7.13
N GLY A 712 1.75 36.74 5.91
CA GLY A 712 3.00 37.44 5.63
C GLY A 712 2.97 38.90 6.04
N ALA A 713 4.14 39.43 6.38
CA ALA A 713 4.34 40.86 6.60
C ALA A 713 4.55 41.63 5.28
N GLY A 714 4.17 42.91 5.25
CA GLY A 714 4.42 43.81 4.12
C GLY A 714 5.87 44.31 4.06
N GLY A 715 6.33 44.67 2.87
CA GLY A 715 7.67 45.24 2.65
C GLY A 715 7.77 46.73 2.99
N GLY A 716 8.99 47.22 3.24
CA GLY A 716 9.24 48.63 3.54
C GLY A 716 9.23 49.54 2.30
N GLY A 717 8.81 50.80 2.45
CA GLY A 717 8.86 51.80 1.38
C GLY A 717 10.30 52.25 1.07
N GLY A 718 10.54 52.74 -0.15
CA GLY A 718 11.85 53.31 -0.55
C GLY A 718 12.07 54.72 0.00
N GLY A 719 13.33 55.15 0.06
CA GLY A 719 13.71 56.52 0.40
C GLY A 719 13.65 57.49 -0.80
N ASP A 720 13.70 58.79 -0.52
CA ASP A 720 13.71 59.86 -1.53
C ASP A 720 15.14 60.24 -1.96
N ALA A 721 15.31 60.67 -3.20
CA ALA A 721 16.57 61.14 -3.78
C ALA A 721 16.59 62.67 -3.86
N ILE A 722 17.42 63.30 -3.02
CA ILE A 722 17.32 64.71 -2.66
C ILE A 722 18.47 65.50 -3.29
N GLN A 723 18.17 66.56 -4.06
CA GLN A 723 19.21 67.37 -4.72
C GLN A 723 19.81 68.45 -3.78
N SER A 724 20.33 68.02 -2.62
CA SER A 724 20.86 68.88 -1.57
C SER A 724 22.26 68.41 -1.08
N ASP A 725 23.01 69.31 -0.45
CA ASP A 725 24.26 68.98 0.27
C ASP A 725 24.05 68.87 1.79
N THR A 726 22.82 69.10 2.26
CA THR A 726 22.39 69.03 3.66
C THR A 726 21.00 68.40 3.76
N PHE A 727 20.72 67.72 4.87
CA PHE A 727 19.37 67.29 5.23
C PHE A 727 18.95 67.87 6.60
N PRO A 728 17.74 68.46 6.72
CA PRO A 728 16.80 68.79 5.64
C PRO A 728 17.40 69.74 4.60
N GLY A 729 17.00 69.57 3.35
CA GLY A 729 17.46 70.37 2.21
C GLY A 729 16.46 71.44 1.79
N ASN A 730 16.78 72.18 0.73
CA ASN A 730 15.81 73.01 0.02
C ASN A 730 14.90 72.11 -0.84
N TRP A 731 13.91 71.47 -0.21
CA TRP A 731 12.94 70.62 -0.90
C TRP A 731 12.22 71.38 -2.02
N THR A 732 12.07 70.73 -3.18
CA THR A 732 11.22 71.21 -4.27
C THR A 732 10.55 70.03 -4.98
N ILE A 733 9.30 70.22 -5.39
CA ILE A 733 8.43 69.19 -6.02
C ILE A 733 9.05 68.55 -7.29
N GLY A 734 9.97 69.24 -7.97
CA GLY A 734 10.67 68.76 -9.16
C GLY A 734 12.19 68.74 -9.05
N GLY A 735 12.74 68.75 -7.83
CA GLY A 735 14.17 68.60 -7.55
C GLY A 735 14.50 67.38 -6.69
N ASP A 736 13.51 66.79 -6.04
CA ASP A 736 13.65 65.55 -5.26
C ASP A 736 12.78 64.45 -5.89
N GLU A 737 13.31 63.24 -6.05
CA GLU A 737 12.58 62.09 -6.63
C GLU A 737 12.13 61.10 -5.54
N LYS A 738 10.90 60.60 -5.62
CA LYS A 738 10.27 59.78 -4.59
C LYS A 738 10.75 58.35 -4.50
N GLY A 739 10.80 57.83 -3.28
CA GLY A 739 10.77 56.39 -3.00
C GLY A 739 9.40 55.75 -3.30
N ALA A 740 9.39 54.47 -3.65
CA ALA A 740 8.17 53.69 -3.91
C ALA A 740 7.50 53.16 -2.62
N GLY A 741 6.22 52.80 -2.71
CA GLY A 741 5.52 52.05 -1.66
C GLY A 741 5.90 50.55 -1.67
N GLY A 742 5.94 49.90 -0.50
CA GLY A 742 6.24 48.47 -0.35
C GLY A 742 5.17 47.53 -0.91
N GLY A 743 5.54 46.28 -1.19
CA GLY A 743 4.60 45.20 -1.52
C GLY A 743 3.79 44.74 -0.31
N GLY A 744 2.55 44.29 -0.52
CA GLY A 744 1.69 43.76 0.55
C GLY A 744 2.02 42.32 0.92
N GLY A 745 1.82 41.93 2.18
CA GLY A 745 1.96 40.55 2.64
C GLY A 745 0.85 39.63 2.11
N GLY A 746 1.20 38.38 1.85
CA GLY A 746 0.26 37.31 1.51
C GLY A 746 -0.55 36.86 2.73
N GLY A 747 -1.78 36.42 2.52
CA GLY A 747 -2.69 35.98 3.57
C GLY A 747 -2.50 34.53 3.99
N GLY A 748 -3.15 34.16 5.08
CA GLY A 748 -3.27 32.75 5.49
C GLY A 748 -4.52 32.11 4.90
N LEU A 749 -4.38 30.94 4.29
CA LEU A 749 -5.47 30.09 3.83
C LEU A 749 -5.39 28.73 4.53
N LYS A 750 -6.53 28.29 5.09
CA LYS A 750 -6.70 26.99 5.75
C LYS A 750 -7.91 26.27 5.15
N ILE A 751 -7.71 25.07 4.63
CA ILE A 751 -8.78 24.20 4.12
C ILE A 751 -8.80 22.93 4.96
N LEU A 752 -9.88 22.74 5.73
CA LEU A 752 -10.16 21.52 6.48
C LEU A 752 -11.36 20.82 5.85
N SER A 753 -11.22 19.53 5.54
CA SER A 753 -12.26 18.75 4.88
C SER A 753 -12.40 17.37 5.53
N ILE A 754 -13.64 16.88 5.69
CA ILE A 754 -13.84 15.47 6.10
C ILE A 754 -13.57 14.56 4.89
N GLY A 755 -14.19 14.83 3.75
CA GLY A 755 -13.92 14.13 2.49
C GLY A 755 -12.75 14.71 1.70
N ALA A 756 -12.49 14.16 0.52
CA ALA A 756 -11.35 14.51 -0.32
C ALA A 756 -11.21 16.01 -0.65
N ILE A 757 -9.95 16.46 -0.70
CA ILE A 757 -9.55 17.74 -1.27
C ILE A 757 -8.82 17.46 -2.60
N THR A 758 -9.25 18.09 -3.68
CA THR A 758 -8.66 17.96 -5.02
C THR A 758 -8.32 19.34 -5.58
N VAL A 759 -7.05 19.55 -5.94
CA VAL A 759 -6.56 20.77 -6.61
C VAL A 759 -6.09 20.39 -8.02
N GLY A 760 -6.74 20.93 -9.05
CA GLY A 760 -6.55 20.59 -10.45
C GLY A 760 -7.19 19.27 -10.88
N SER A 761 -6.88 18.85 -12.09
CA SER A 761 -7.24 17.56 -12.69
C SER A 761 -6.21 17.14 -13.73
N THR A 762 -6.41 15.98 -14.37
CA THR A 762 -5.60 15.54 -15.53
C THR A 762 -5.72 16.46 -16.76
N THR A 763 -6.68 17.39 -16.79
CA THR A 763 -6.98 18.27 -17.94
C THR A 763 -7.05 19.76 -17.60
N ALA A 764 -6.98 20.14 -16.32
CA ALA A 764 -7.00 21.53 -15.85
C ALA A 764 -6.04 21.73 -14.68
N ALA A 765 -5.23 22.79 -14.72
CA ALA A 765 -4.38 23.18 -13.60
C ALA A 765 -5.19 24.02 -12.61
N GLY A 766 -5.31 23.54 -11.36
CA GLY A 766 -5.85 24.31 -10.24
C GLY A 766 -4.72 24.84 -9.37
N SER A 767 -4.96 25.92 -8.62
CA SER A 767 -3.95 26.58 -7.79
C SER A 767 -4.51 27.13 -6.48
N LEU A 768 -3.66 27.12 -5.45
CA LEU A 768 -3.84 27.82 -4.19
C LEU A 768 -2.66 28.78 -4.04
N ALA A 769 -2.90 30.07 -3.83
CA ALA A 769 -1.84 31.08 -3.87
C ALA A 769 -1.85 32.00 -2.65
N ALA A 770 -0.76 31.99 -1.87
CA ALA A 770 -0.55 32.81 -0.67
C ALA A 770 0.73 33.66 -0.72
N GLU A 771 1.24 33.92 -1.92
CA GLU A 771 2.45 34.71 -2.14
C GLU A 771 2.31 36.16 -1.64
N GLY A 772 3.43 36.76 -1.24
CA GLY A 772 3.51 38.20 -1.02
C GLY A 772 3.55 38.98 -2.33
N GLY A 773 3.19 40.25 -2.27
CA GLY A 773 3.23 41.18 -3.40
C GLY A 773 4.62 41.78 -3.60
N ASN A 774 4.95 42.05 -4.85
CA ASN A 774 6.23 42.61 -5.26
C ASN A 774 6.41 44.07 -4.82
N GLY A 775 7.67 44.44 -4.55
CA GLY A 775 8.08 45.83 -4.33
C GLY A 775 8.07 46.66 -5.62
N GLY A 776 7.79 47.95 -5.47
CA GLY A 776 7.74 48.93 -6.54
C GLY A 776 9.10 49.61 -6.80
N GLY A 777 9.27 50.16 -8.00
CA GLY A 777 10.42 50.98 -8.35
C GLY A 777 10.23 52.46 -8.01
N GLY A 778 11.24 53.10 -7.42
CA GLY A 778 11.25 54.54 -7.16
C GLY A 778 11.25 55.39 -8.44
N GLU A 779 11.05 56.69 -8.26
CA GLU A 779 10.87 57.67 -9.35
C GLU A 779 12.11 57.79 -10.26
N ASN A 780 11.86 58.03 -11.54
CA ASN A 780 12.88 58.18 -12.58
C ASN A 780 13.25 59.67 -12.75
N VAL A 781 14.51 59.98 -13.06
CA VAL A 781 14.90 61.34 -13.49
C VAL A 781 14.61 61.54 -14.98
N ILE A 782 14.99 60.57 -15.81
CA ILE A 782 14.68 60.52 -17.26
C ILE A 782 14.54 59.06 -17.71
N PHE A 783 13.62 58.78 -18.63
CA PHE A 783 13.35 57.43 -19.15
C PHE A 783 13.21 56.38 -18.04
N PHE A 784 14.05 55.34 -18.03
CA PHE A 784 14.05 54.24 -17.04
C PHE A 784 15.14 54.39 -15.95
N ASP A 785 15.70 55.58 -15.80
CA ASP A 785 16.75 55.86 -14.82
C ASP A 785 16.15 56.20 -13.44
N ARG A 786 15.80 55.16 -12.68
CA ARG A 786 15.26 55.22 -11.31
C ARG A 786 16.30 55.76 -10.32
N VAL A 787 16.04 56.91 -9.71
CA VAL A 787 16.96 57.53 -8.72
C VAL A 787 16.35 57.53 -7.32
N GLY A 788 15.02 57.65 -7.22
CA GLY A 788 14.29 57.35 -5.99
C GLY A 788 14.40 55.87 -5.60
N GLY A 789 14.22 55.58 -4.32
CA GLY A 789 14.42 54.25 -3.75
C GLY A 789 13.37 53.25 -4.20
N GLY A 790 13.80 52.04 -4.57
CA GLY A 790 12.88 50.89 -4.68
C GLY A 790 12.34 50.49 -3.30
N SER A 791 11.28 49.69 -3.27
CA SER A 791 10.69 49.21 -2.03
C SER A 791 10.87 47.69 -1.86
N GLY A 792 10.69 47.20 -0.64
CA GLY A 792 10.73 45.77 -0.34
C GLY A 792 9.46 45.05 -0.79
N ALA A 793 9.59 43.76 -1.11
CA ALA A 793 8.46 42.87 -1.30
C ALA A 793 7.82 42.47 0.05
N GLY A 794 6.55 42.07 0.02
CA GLY A 794 5.90 41.40 1.14
C GLY A 794 6.25 39.92 1.19
N ALA A 795 6.18 39.31 2.36
CA ALA A 795 6.30 37.86 2.53
C ALA A 795 5.00 37.13 2.14
N GLY A 796 5.09 35.85 1.80
CA GLY A 796 3.92 34.97 1.70
C GLY A 796 3.32 34.60 3.06
N GLY A 797 2.11 34.07 3.06
CA GLY A 797 1.43 33.52 4.24
C GLY A 797 1.24 32.00 4.18
N HIS A 798 0.64 31.41 5.21
CA HIS A 798 0.44 29.97 5.29
C HIS A 798 -0.59 29.45 4.27
N LEU A 799 -0.27 28.31 3.65
CA LEU A 799 -1.24 27.39 3.04
C LEU A 799 -1.34 26.14 3.92
N VAL A 800 -2.51 25.89 4.51
CA VAL A 800 -2.78 24.69 5.32
C VAL A 800 -3.90 23.90 4.64
N VAL A 801 -3.64 22.65 4.29
CA VAL A 801 -4.61 21.75 3.64
C VAL A 801 -4.66 20.45 4.42
N SER A 802 -5.84 20.04 4.89
CA SER A 802 -6.03 18.82 5.67
C SER A 802 -7.36 18.13 5.31
N SER A 803 -7.30 16.82 5.07
CA SER A 803 -8.46 15.97 4.77
C SER A 803 -8.43 14.73 5.66
N ALA A 804 -9.61 14.25 6.10
CA ALA A 804 -9.74 12.95 6.76
C ALA A 804 -9.92 11.76 5.78
N ASP A 805 -9.98 12.05 4.46
CA ASP A 805 -10.04 11.06 3.37
C ASP A 805 -8.72 11.07 2.58
N LYS A 806 -8.50 12.12 1.77
CA LYS A 806 -7.28 12.29 0.97
C LYS A 806 -7.11 13.69 0.43
N ILE A 807 -5.87 14.04 0.10
CA ILE A 807 -5.52 15.24 -0.65
C ILE A 807 -4.94 14.80 -2.00
N THR A 808 -5.34 15.45 -3.10
CA THR A 808 -4.82 15.19 -4.44
C THR A 808 -4.51 16.51 -5.13
N ILE A 809 -3.24 16.73 -5.48
CA ILE A 809 -2.76 17.94 -6.15
C ILE A 809 -2.21 17.53 -7.52
N TYR A 810 -2.84 18.02 -8.59
CA TYR A 810 -2.43 17.75 -9.97
C TYR A 810 -1.41 18.79 -10.43
N GLY A 811 -0.12 18.45 -10.30
CA GLY A 811 0.98 19.26 -10.85
C GLY A 811 1.12 19.08 -12.37
N SER A 812 1.37 20.17 -13.11
CA SER A 812 1.71 20.12 -14.53
C SER A 812 3.19 19.73 -14.73
N ALA A 813 3.49 18.44 -14.55
CA ALA A 813 4.82 17.87 -14.69
C ALA A 813 5.39 17.85 -16.14
N GLN A 814 4.97 18.78 -17.02
CA GLN A 814 5.49 18.87 -18.40
C GLN A 814 6.93 19.41 -18.47
N ASP A 815 7.38 20.12 -17.44
CA ASP A 815 8.78 20.55 -17.26
C ASP A 815 9.35 20.17 -15.88
N ALA A 816 8.60 19.39 -15.08
CA ALA A 816 9.15 18.67 -13.93
C ALA A 816 9.90 17.42 -14.45
N GLY A 817 11.05 17.68 -15.09
CA GLY A 817 12.07 16.65 -15.25
C GLY A 817 12.51 16.12 -13.88
N ILE A 818 13.44 15.15 -13.89
CA ILE A 818 14.21 14.80 -12.68
C ILE A 818 14.64 16.11 -12.02
N TRP A 819 14.22 16.35 -10.78
CA TRP A 819 14.49 17.59 -10.05
C TRP A 819 16.00 17.81 -10.00
N TYR A 820 16.49 18.66 -10.90
CA TYR A 820 17.89 18.86 -11.28
C TYR A 820 18.64 17.58 -11.70
N ASN A 821 18.96 17.48 -13.00
CA ASN A 821 20.07 16.67 -13.49
C ASN A 821 21.17 17.62 -13.99
N ASP A 822 22.31 17.62 -13.31
CA ASP A 822 23.48 18.44 -13.66
C ASP A 822 24.11 17.95 -14.98
N ASP A 823 23.66 18.51 -16.10
CA ASP A 823 24.51 18.60 -17.29
C ASP A 823 25.61 19.63 -16.98
N ASN A 824 26.72 19.13 -16.44
CA ASN A 824 27.94 19.86 -16.04
C ASN A 824 28.50 20.84 -17.10
N ASN A 825 27.96 20.85 -18.33
CA ASN A 825 28.33 21.74 -19.41
C ASN A 825 27.43 23.00 -19.54
N LYS A 826 26.37 23.17 -18.72
CA LYS A 826 25.39 24.26 -18.84
C LYS A 826 25.33 25.17 -17.61
N LEU A 827 26.41 25.93 -17.39
CA LEU A 827 26.58 26.92 -16.31
C LEU A 827 25.65 28.16 -16.38
N ASN A 828 24.51 28.11 -17.06
CA ASN A 828 23.66 29.29 -17.25
C ASN A 828 22.19 28.89 -17.49
N HIS A 829 21.40 28.87 -16.42
CA HIS A 829 19.94 28.70 -16.50
C HIS A 829 19.28 30.08 -16.55
N TRP A 830 18.50 30.35 -17.59
CA TRP A 830 17.66 31.55 -17.64
C TRP A 830 16.57 31.48 -16.57
N ALA A 831 16.24 32.63 -15.95
CA ALA A 831 15.19 32.72 -14.95
C ALA A 831 13.87 32.14 -15.48
N ARG A 832 13.34 31.12 -14.79
CA ARG A 832 12.03 30.54 -15.03
C ARG A 832 11.13 30.84 -13.84
N ALA A 833 9.95 31.39 -14.10
CA ALA A 833 8.93 31.49 -13.06
C ALA A 833 8.41 30.08 -12.73
N ILE A 834 8.43 29.71 -11.46
CA ILE A 834 7.78 28.50 -10.96
C ILE A 834 6.67 28.93 -10.02
N THR A 835 5.43 28.73 -10.45
CA THR A 835 4.27 28.64 -9.55
C THR A 835 4.45 27.40 -8.68
N ALA A 836 4.35 27.54 -7.37
CA ALA A 836 4.62 26.45 -6.43
C ALA A 836 3.75 25.20 -6.71
N VAL A 837 4.41 24.06 -6.88
CA VAL A 837 3.79 22.73 -6.85
C VAL A 837 4.33 22.07 -5.58
N GLY A 838 3.46 21.83 -4.61
CA GLY A 838 3.83 21.26 -3.32
C GLY A 838 4.24 19.78 -3.42
N GLY A 839 5.00 19.34 -2.42
CA GLY A 839 5.12 17.95 -1.98
C GLY A 839 4.44 17.80 -0.64
#